data_AF-A0A819GG52-F1
#
_entry.id   AF-A0A819GG52-F1
#
_cell.length_a   1.000
_cell.length_b   1.000
_cell.length_c   1.000
_cell.angle_alpha   90.00
_cell.angle_beta   90.00
_cell.angle_gamma   90.00
#
_symmetry.space_group_name_H-M   'P 1'
#
loop_
_entity.id
_entity.type
_entity.pdbx_description
1 polymer ?
#
loop_
_entity_poly.entity_id
_entity_poly.type
_entity_poly.pdbx_seq_one_letter_code
_entity_poly.pdbx_strand_id
1 'polypeptide(L)'
;MSDSITTVEKNSIKNNENEKIMTDTSISKKRCIELVNSSNTETETKNTGKRTKNTNKSDTNTNDKNDESMSQSYDDDFEEDTDDINKNTSNDEPSSQSHNYDEDSLEGKYYENEGPQEEPSSQQTTDSFDIDKVDEEDDGTFQGIPLSEITNICQQPPTMSDMKDIRDRNHTFLIKPFKYDSNDLKREPEPLYENGTYVDEWDQDNVRLPCSQFYITKNGTQRWPTIQGSLTKLQHLSETHMATMEDIKETIEECAGRKYEFNCLERLLNEIYSTDERAHFMSTVLSNICSLALNVDKICSRPPPLLRIGSNRTVTMSQKQAASLLACAFFCLFPRRFNQKVGSEYENYQNPNFNTLFQGGRTGGSIWKIEKLKCIFHYFQRITEKMPNGVISFRRYQLPDSCIPKWSESNEPLCKIHITKNKAIEDIVGLLQVDFANKYIGGGVLGDGCVQEEIRFVICPEMLLSLLLCEVIQPNECVFLIGCERFSSYQGYSTTFQFKENYIDQTPKDSWGRKLCHVVAMDAIAFHNRATQYTIKNMKRELMKAYTCFRIPAAVTDQKSGIATGNWGCGAFNGNKQLKAIIQLTAASQTGRSLAYLTFRDQDLVMSFYKVYEYLLNEKATVKDLCNYLQQYSTLYKKLSLFDYILQTSVSSLYS
;
A
#
# COMPACT_ATOMS: atom_id res chain seq x y z
N MET A 1 -22.88 2.89 -51.58
CA MET A 1 -23.80 1.78 -51.92
C MET A 1 -22.97 0.52 -52.03
N SER A 2 -23.53 -0.56 -51.50
CA SER A 2 -23.34 -1.98 -51.88
C SER A 2 -23.43 -2.21 -53.41
N ASP A 3 -23.04 -3.35 -54.00
CA ASP A 3 -22.28 -4.56 -53.57
C ASP A 3 -21.81 -5.31 -54.83
N SER A 4 -20.81 -6.20 -54.70
CA SER A 4 -20.46 -7.27 -55.67
C SER A 4 -19.79 -8.43 -54.90
N ILE A 5 -20.50 -9.47 -54.45
CA ILE A 5 -20.98 -10.64 -55.21
C ILE A 5 -19.83 -11.46 -55.83
N THR A 6 -19.55 -12.63 -55.24
CA THR A 6 -19.41 -13.91 -55.98
C THR A 6 -19.52 -15.12 -55.03
N THR A 7 -20.04 -16.25 -55.54
CA THR A 7 -20.21 -17.56 -54.88
C THR A 7 -19.75 -18.67 -55.85
N VAL A 8 -20.04 -19.96 -55.59
CA VAL A 8 -19.78 -21.16 -56.47
C VAL A 8 -18.33 -21.71 -56.36
N GLU A 9 -18.01 -23.01 -56.22
CA GLU A 9 -18.75 -24.26 -55.90
C GLU A 9 -17.82 -25.32 -55.22
N LYS A 10 -18.29 -26.09 -54.21
CA LYS A 10 -18.64 -27.54 -54.22
C LYS A 10 -17.69 -28.58 -54.86
N ASN A 11 -17.21 -29.52 -54.02
CA ASN A 11 -17.36 -31.01 -54.07
C ASN A 11 -16.17 -31.69 -53.33
N SER A 12 -16.34 -32.54 -52.30
CA SER A 12 -17.06 -33.82 -52.16
C SER A 12 -16.28 -35.06 -52.63
N ILE A 13 -15.79 -35.88 -51.70
CA ILE A 13 -15.85 -37.37 -51.70
C ILE A 13 -15.39 -37.94 -50.32
N LYS A 14 -15.79 -39.17 -50.00
CA LYS A 14 -15.52 -39.88 -48.73
C LYS A 14 -14.25 -40.74 -48.79
N ASN A 15 -13.70 -41.11 -47.62
CA ASN A 15 -13.44 -42.51 -47.26
C ASN A 15 -13.16 -42.70 -45.76
N ASN A 16 -13.25 -43.94 -45.29
CA ASN A 16 -12.92 -44.37 -43.92
C ASN A 16 -11.43 -44.74 -43.81
N GLU A 17 -10.87 -44.76 -42.60
CA GLU A 17 -10.39 -46.02 -41.97
C GLU A 17 -10.06 -45.85 -40.47
N ASN A 18 -9.75 -46.95 -39.78
CA ASN A 18 -9.42 -46.99 -38.35
C ASN A 18 -7.89 -47.01 -38.14
N GLU A 19 -7.41 -46.57 -36.97
CA GLU A 19 -6.91 -47.49 -35.91
C GLU A 19 -6.43 -46.73 -34.65
N LYS A 20 -6.09 -47.48 -33.61
CA LYS A 20 -5.55 -46.99 -32.32
C LYS A 20 -4.04 -46.79 -32.43
N ILE A 21 -3.46 -46.01 -31.51
CA ILE A 21 -2.37 -46.51 -30.63
C ILE A 21 -2.17 -45.60 -29.40
N MET A 22 -1.59 -46.21 -28.37
CA MET A 22 -1.29 -45.78 -27.00
C MET A 22 -0.92 -44.30 -26.77
N THR A 23 -1.37 -43.79 -25.62
CA THR A 23 -0.51 -42.99 -24.73
C THR A 23 -0.33 -43.75 -23.41
N ASP A 24 0.91 -43.93 -22.98
CA ASP A 24 1.25 -44.62 -21.73
C ASP A 24 2.43 -43.91 -21.05
N THR A 25 2.14 -43.20 -19.96
CA THR A 25 3.12 -42.96 -18.89
C THR A 25 2.39 -42.58 -17.60
N SER A 26 2.66 -43.34 -16.54
CA SER A 26 2.23 -43.01 -15.18
C SER A 26 3.33 -42.26 -14.43
N ILE A 27 2.98 -41.52 -13.36
CA ILE A 27 3.53 -41.70 -11.99
C ILE A 27 3.02 -40.61 -11.02
N SER A 28 2.75 -41.03 -9.77
CA SER A 28 2.59 -40.24 -8.54
C SER A 28 1.62 -39.04 -8.48
N LYS A 29 0.35 -39.34 -8.18
CA LYS A 29 -0.45 -38.57 -7.21
C LYS A 29 -0.94 -39.52 -6.11
N LYS A 30 -0.50 -39.37 -4.85
CA LYS A 30 -1.20 -39.87 -3.64
C LYS A 30 -0.56 -39.42 -2.32
N ARG A 31 -1.37 -39.47 -1.25
CA ARG A 31 -1.15 -38.98 0.13
C ARG A 31 -1.10 -37.44 0.24
N CYS A 32 -1.58 -36.81 1.31
CA CYS A 32 -2.09 -37.35 2.59
C CYS A 32 -3.56 -36.95 2.85
N ILE A 33 -4.41 -37.91 3.24
CA ILE A 33 -5.67 -37.69 3.98
C ILE A 33 -5.86 -38.86 4.98
N GLU A 34 -6.19 -38.50 6.23
CA GLU A 34 -6.83 -39.27 7.32
C GLU A 34 -6.16 -40.44 8.10
N LEU A 35 -6.73 -40.60 9.31
CA LEU A 35 -6.50 -41.57 10.39
C LEU A 35 -5.18 -41.37 11.18
N VAL A 36 -5.14 -41.55 12.51
CA VAL A 36 -5.98 -42.37 13.41
C VAL A 36 -6.58 -41.56 14.58
N ASN A 37 -7.64 -42.08 15.21
CA ASN A 37 -8.22 -41.57 16.46
C ASN A 37 -8.53 -42.74 17.44
N SER A 38 -8.73 -42.42 18.72
CA SER A 38 -9.22 -43.25 19.86
C SER A 38 -8.28 -44.20 20.64
N SER A 39 -8.28 -43.99 21.98
CA SER A 39 -8.03 -44.96 23.08
C SER A 39 -6.59 -45.51 23.30
N ASN A 40 -6.13 -45.85 24.52
CA ASN A 40 -6.83 -45.92 25.82
C ASN A 40 -5.89 -45.79 27.06
N THR A 41 -6.52 -45.66 28.24
CA THR A 41 -6.05 -46.04 29.60
C THR A 41 -4.83 -45.38 30.30
N GLU A 42 -5.14 -45.02 31.55
CA GLU A 42 -4.35 -44.66 32.74
C GLU A 42 -3.06 -45.45 33.03
N THR A 43 -2.11 -44.83 33.75
CA THR A 43 -1.53 -45.41 34.98
C THR A 43 -0.81 -44.34 35.84
N GLU A 44 -0.95 -44.41 37.18
CA GLU A 44 -0.11 -43.63 38.11
C GLU A 44 1.31 -44.21 38.21
N THR A 45 2.30 -43.37 38.55
CA THR A 45 3.38 -43.79 39.49
C THR A 45 3.99 -42.57 40.20
N LYS A 46 4.58 -42.80 41.39
CA LYS A 46 4.93 -41.77 42.39
C LYS A 46 6.43 -41.66 42.66
N ASN A 47 6.82 -40.64 43.44
CA ASN A 47 8.14 -40.36 44.08
C ASN A 47 9.18 -39.67 43.18
N THR A 48 10.09 -38.79 43.65
CA THR A 48 10.27 -38.00 44.91
C THR A 48 11.35 -36.94 44.62
N GLY A 49 11.48 -35.77 45.28
CA GLY A 49 10.78 -35.16 46.42
C GLY A 49 11.66 -34.09 47.11
N LYS A 50 11.11 -33.33 48.09
CA LYS A 50 11.72 -32.12 48.75
C LYS A 50 11.75 -30.90 47.79
N ARG A 51 11.65 -29.64 48.21
CA ARG A 51 11.59 -28.93 49.53
C ARG A 51 10.80 -27.62 49.27
N THR A 52 10.13 -26.90 50.18
CA THR A 52 10.05 -26.91 51.67
C THR A 52 8.59 -26.62 52.10
N LYS A 53 8.34 -25.99 53.27
CA LYS A 53 7.03 -25.44 53.70
C LYS A 53 7.13 -23.92 53.87
N ASN A 54 6.01 -23.21 53.74
CA ASN A 54 5.48 -22.40 54.84
C ASN A 54 3.95 -22.29 54.73
N THR A 55 3.25 -21.93 55.82
CA THR A 55 1.79 -22.11 55.98
C THR A 55 1.09 -20.92 56.63
N ASN A 56 -0.25 -21.03 56.73
CA ASN A 56 -1.24 -20.19 57.45
C ASN A 56 -2.01 -19.26 56.47
N LYS A 57 -3.29 -19.45 56.11
CA LYS A 57 -4.46 -20.23 56.59
C LYS A 57 -5.36 -19.57 57.65
N SER A 58 -6.45 -18.96 57.16
CA SER A 58 -7.81 -18.88 57.75
C SER A 58 -8.75 -18.42 56.62
N ASP A 59 -9.84 -19.08 56.21
CA ASP A 59 -11.03 -19.58 56.95
C ASP A 59 -11.85 -18.41 57.55
N THR A 60 -13.13 -18.11 57.25
CA THR A 60 -14.18 -18.61 56.30
C THR A 60 -15.09 -17.37 55.92
N ASN A 61 -16.29 -17.37 55.30
CA ASN A 61 -17.30 -18.40 54.99
C ASN A 61 -18.28 -18.02 53.83
N THR A 62 -19.30 -18.88 53.64
CA THR A 62 -20.47 -18.89 52.72
C THR A 62 -21.40 -17.66 52.62
N ASN A 63 -21.96 -17.41 51.42
CA ASN A 63 -23.41 -17.60 51.12
C ASN A 63 -23.78 -17.37 49.63
N ASP A 64 -24.90 -17.94 49.18
CA ASP A 64 -25.41 -17.88 47.79
C ASP A 64 -26.22 -16.61 47.47
N LYS A 65 -26.15 -16.10 46.23
CA LYS A 65 -27.26 -16.11 45.23
C LYS A 65 -26.98 -15.34 43.92
N ASN A 66 -27.83 -15.63 42.93
CA ASN A 66 -27.92 -15.04 41.58
C ASN A 66 -28.00 -13.50 41.57
N ASP A 67 -27.58 -12.86 40.47
CA ASP A 67 -28.52 -12.41 39.42
C ASP A 67 -27.80 -11.96 38.13
N GLU A 68 -28.55 -11.77 37.04
CA GLU A 68 -28.04 -11.42 35.71
C GLU A 68 -28.02 -9.89 35.49
N SER A 69 -26.86 -9.32 35.15
CA SER A 69 -26.76 -8.11 34.32
C SER A 69 -25.32 -7.84 33.87
N MET A 70 -25.01 -8.10 32.59
CA MET A 70 -23.71 -7.75 31.99
C MET A 70 -23.80 -6.37 31.33
N SER A 71 -23.69 -5.30 32.14
CA SER A 71 -23.65 -3.92 31.64
C SER A 71 -22.35 -3.66 30.88
N GLN A 72 -22.45 -3.32 29.60
CA GLN A 72 -21.32 -2.81 28.82
C GLN A 72 -20.95 -1.41 29.33
N SER A 73 -19.66 -1.17 29.62
CA SER A 73 -19.17 0.18 29.88
C SER A 73 -19.13 0.97 28.57
N TYR A 74 -19.53 2.24 28.64
CA TYR A 74 -19.15 3.23 27.64
C TYR A 74 -17.84 3.83 28.12
N ASP A 75 -16.75 3.60 27.37
CA ASP A 75 -15.45 4.18 27.70
C ASP A 75 -15.38 5.61 27.13
N ASP A 76 -15.34 6.60 28.01
CA ASP A 76 -15.18 8.02 27.70
C ASP A 76 -13.71 8.32 27.37
N ASP A 77 -13.41 8.61 26.11
CA ASP A 77 -12.11 9.15 25.68
C ASP A 77 -12.30 10.15 24.52
N PHE A 78 -12.77 11.34 24.86
CA PHE A 78 -12.82 12.52 23.99
C PHE A 78 -12.44 13.77 24.79
N GLU A 79 -11.14 13.98 25.03
CA GLU A 79 -10.64 15.30 25.41
C GLU A 79 -10.94 16.30 24.27
N GLU A 80 -11.55 17.42 24.61
CA GLU A 80 -11.60 18.59 23.72
C GLU A 80 -10.48 19.52 24.17
N ASP A 81 -9.37 19.52 23.43
CA ASP A 81 -8.25 20.45 23.65
C ASP A 81 -8.68 21.89 23.35
N THR A 82 -9.34 22.54 24.30
CA THR A 82 -9.65 23.98 24.27
C THR A 82 -8.51 24.77 24.90
N ASP A 83 -7.43 24.97 24.15
CA ASP A 83 -6.32 25.83 24.57
C ASP A 83 -6.79 27.28 24.80
N ASP A 84 -6.72 27.72 26.06
CA ASP A 84 -7.23 29.02 26.50
C ASP A 84 -6.15 30.12 26.35
N ILE A 85 -6.42 31.15 25.54
CA ILE A 85 -5.42 32.17 25.21
C ILE A 85 -5.36 33.22 26.30
N ASN A 86 -4.34 33.15 27.18
CA ASN A 86 -3.96 34.31 27.98
C ASN A 86 -2.46 34.44 28.33
N LYS A 87 -2.08 35.65 28.74
CA LYS A 87 -0.68 36.10 28.86
C LYS A 87 -0.23 36.11 30.32
N ASN A 88 1.03 35.73 30.60
CA ASN A 88 2.07 36.69 31.04
C ASN A 88 3.42 36.06 31.45
N THR A 89 4.50 36.66 30.94
CA THR A 89 5.84 36.94 31.51
C THR A 89 6.50 36.11 32.64
N SER A 90 7.85 36.07 32.51
CA SER A 90 8.93 36.04 33.52
C SER A 90 9.41 34.70 34.12
N ASN A 91 10.69 34.42 33.79
CA ASN A 91 11.79 33.84 34.57
C ASN A 91 11.47 32.93 35.77
N ASP A 92 12.00 31.70 35.78
CA ASP A 92 13.33 31.39 36.36
C ASP A 92 13.74 29.92 36.09
N GLU A 93 15.04 29.65 36.06
CA GLU A 93 15.62 28.30 36.13
C GLU A 93 15.92 27.97 37.62
N PRO A 94 15.82 26.71 38.11
CA PRO A 94 16.96 25.80 37.88
C PRO A 94 16.70 24.26 37.92
N SER A 95 17.51 23.56 37.12
CA SER A 95 18.19 22.27 37.39
C SER A 95 17.47 21.06 38.05
N SER A 96 17.42 19.94 37.30
CA SER A 96 18.20 18.70 37.55
C SER A 96 17.46 17.34 37.61
N GLN A 97 18.22 16.31 37.24
CA GLN A 97 17.99 14.85 37.36
C GLN A 97 17.07 14.20 36.32
N SER A 98 17.27 12.89 36.15
CA SER A 98 16.96 12.12 34.94
C SER A 98 16.00 10.96 35.20
N HIS A 99 15.35 10.47 34.14
CA HIS A 99 15.35 9.04 33.80
C HIS A 99 14.92 8.83 32.33
N ASN A 100 15.24 7.67 31.75
CA ASN A 100 14.94 7.31 30.36
C ASN A 100 13.46 6.94 30.18
N TYR A 101 12.90 7.14 28.99
CA TYR A 101 12.19 6.11 28.21
C TYR A 101 12.20 6.48 26.71
N ASP A 102 11.87 5.52 25.84
CA ASP A 102 11.97 5.65 24.38
C ASP A 102 10.76 6.39 23.76
N GLU A 103 11.02 7.38 22.90
CA GLU A 103 10.00 8.01 22.05
C GLU A 103 10.40 7.96 20.56
N ASP A 104 9.62 7.23 19.76
CA ASP A 104 9.73 7.14 18.30
C ASP A 104 8.79 8.20 17.67
N SER A 105 8.99 9.48 18.03
CA SER A 105 8.15 10.62 17.62
C SER A 105 8.96 11.66 16.79
N LEU A 106 8.35 12.17 15.72
CA LEU A 106 9.04 12.95 14.69
C LEU A 106 8.98 14.47 14.89
N GLU A 107 9.95 15.04 15.60
CA GLU A 107 10.27 16.48 15.52
C GLU A 107 11.68 16.71 14.96
N GLY A 108 11.77 17.04 13.66
CA GLY A 108 13.03 17.39 12.99
C GLY A 108 13.49 18.83 13.28
N LYS A 109 13.98 19.10 14.49
CA LYS A 109 14.57 20.42 14.84
C LYS A 109 16.05 20.49 14.44
N TYR A 110 16.33 21.22 13.36
CA TYR A 110 17.69 21.58 12.98
C TYR A 110 18.27 22.62 13.96
N TYR A 111 19.47 22.35 14.46
CA TYR A 111 20.29 23.33 15.18
C TYR A 111 21.65 23.45 14.50
N GLU A 112 22.05 24.68 14.21
CA GLU A 112 23.39 25.03 13.74
C GLU A 112 24.41 24.83 14.86
N ASN A 113 25.64 24.46 14.52
CA ASN A 113 26.78 24.49 15.44
C ASN A 113 28.06 24.78 14.67
N GLU A 114 28.81 25.79 15.11
CA GLU A 114 30.04 26.23 14.48
C GLU A 114 31.23 25.36 14.92
N GLY A 115 32.06 24.94 13.97
CA GLY A 115 33.28 24.15 14.22
C GLY A 115 34.09 24.02 12.93
N PRO A 116 35.44 24.11 12.97
CA PRO A 116 36.23 24.44 11.79
C PRO A 116 36.32 23.31 10.75
N GLN A 117 36.28 23.71 9.47
CA GLN A 117 36.49 22.83 8.32
C GLN A 117 37.97 22.45 8.14
N GLU A 118 38.21 21.20 7.74
CA GLU A 118 39.24 20.88 6.74
C GLU A 118 38.54 20.20 5.56
N GLU A 119 38.52 20.85 4.39
CA GLU A 119 38.00 20.25 3.16
C GLU A 119 39.05 19.35 2.50
N PRO A 120 38.58 18.28 1.84
CA PRO A 120 38.98 18.07 0.44
C PRO A 120 37.76 18.24 -0.48
N SER A 121 37.93 19.04 -1.53
CA SER A 121 36.85 19.45 -2.40
C SER A 121 36.32 18.33 -3.29
N SER A 122 34.99 18.25 -3.40
CA SER A 122 34.30 17.63 -4.53
C SER A 122 33.14 18.54 -4.92
N GLN A 123 33.03 18.85 -6.21
CA GLN A 123 32.13 19.91 -6.70
C GLN A 123 30.69 19.40 -6.72
N GLN A 124 29.85 19.92 -5.83
CA GLN A 124 28.41 19.82 -5.98
C GLN A 124 27.95 20.82 -7.06
N THR A 125 27.78 20.37 -8.29
CA THR A 125 27.04 21.15 -9.28
C THR A 125 25.54 21.03 -8.98
N THR A 126 24.91 22.17 -8.68
CA THR A 126 23.46 22.27 -8.46
C THR A 126 22.72 22.27 -9.79
N ASP A 127 22.79 21.13 -10.48
CA ASP A 127 22.30 20.94 -11.84
C ASP A 127 20.80 20.63 -11.85
N SER A 128 19.99 21.68 -12.04
CA SER A 128 18.53 21.59 -12.21
C SER A 128 18.17 21.15 -13.64
N PHE A 129 17.89 19.85 -13.84
CA PHE A 129 17.54 19.30 -15.15
C PHE A 129 16.31 18.37 -15.10
N ASP A 130 15.51 18.48 -16.16
CA ASP A 130 14.12 18.03 -16.21
C ASP A 130 13.92 16.50 -16.20
N ILE A 131 12.64 16.10 -16.18
CA ILE A 131 12.21 14.71 -16.36
C ILE A 131 11.72 14.44 -17.79
N ASP A 132 11.61 15.47 -18.65
CA ASP A 132 11.13 15.44 -20.04
C ASP A 132 12.04 14.74 -21.08
N LYS A 133 12.82 13.75 -20.65
CA LYS A 133 13.57 12.80 -21.49
C LYS A 133 13.38 11.35 -21.02
N VAL A 134 12.14 11.00 -20.66
CA VAL A 134 11.67 9.61 -20.50
C VAL A 134 10.86 9.15 -21.72
N ASP A 135 10.39 10.09 -22.55
CA ASP A 135 9.58 9.84 -23.77
C ASP A 135 10.39 9.74 -25.08
N GLU A 136 11.72 9.61 -25.00
CA GLU A 136 12.54 9.20 -26.15
C GLU A 136 12.60 7.66 -26.25
N GLU A 137 12.76 7.14 -27.47
CA GLU A 137 12.67 5.70 -27.78
C GLU A 137 13.61 4.85 -26.90
N ASP A 138 13.25 3.57 -26.68
CA ASP A 138 14.02 2.63 -25.85
C ASP A 138 15.46 2.50 -26.37
N ASP A 139 16.38 3.25 -25.76
CA ASP A 139 17.77 3.44 -26.20
C ASP A 139 18.64 2.17 -26.12
N GLY A 140 18.04 1.05 -25.72
CA GLY A 140 18.70 -0.24 -25.54
C GLY A 140 19.62 -0.29 -24.33
N THR A 141 19.69 0.75 -23.48
CA THR A 141 20.60 0.79 -22.32
C THR A 141 20.05 0.06 -21.09
N PHE A 142 19.56 -1.16 -21.33
CA PHE A 142 19.32 -2.16 -20.30
C PHE A 142 20.42 -3.24 -20.29
N GLN A 143 20.41 -4.07 -19.25
CA GLN A 143 21.25 -5.26 -19.14
C GLN A 143 20.41 -6.47 -18.72
N GLY A 144 20.81 -7.68 -19.12
CA GLY A 144 20.02 -8.89 -18.97
C GLY A 144 19.02 -9.11 -20.12
N ILE A 145 17.84 -9.62 -19.82
CA ILE A 145 16.80 -9.90 -20.84
C ILE A 145 15.96 -8.65 -21.19
N PRO A 146 15.36 -8.57 -22.39
CA PRO A 146 14.38 -7.54 -22.70
C PRO A 146 13.10 -7.71 -21.85
N LEU A 147 12.38 -6.61 -21.59
CA LEU A 147 11.10 -6.64 -20.85
C LEU A 147 10.04 -7.55 -21.51
N SER A 148 10.11 -7.74 -22.83
CA SER A 148 9.23 -8.62 -23.59
C SER A 148 9.43 -10.12 -23.31
N GLU A 149 10.54 -10.53 -22.68
CA GLU A 149 10.75 -11.90 -22.19
C GLU A 149 10.21 -12.13 -20.77
N ILE A 150 9.75 -11.08 -20.07
CA ILE A 150 9.19 -11.18 -18.73
C ILE A 150 7.69 -11.44 -18.81
N THR A 151 7.22 -12.49 -18.11
CA THR A 151 5.79 -12.85 -18.04
C THR A 151 4.94 -11.66 -17.59
N ASN A 152 4.01 -11.26 -18.45
CA ASN A 152 3.24 -10.02 -18.32
C ASN A 152 1.73 -10.32 -18.33
N ILE A 153 1.02 -9.88 -17.29
CA ILE A 153 -0.41 -10.21 -17.12
C ILE A 153 -1.33 -9.50 -18.13
N CYS A 154 -0.88 -8.43 -18.78
CA CYS A 154 -1.64 -7.79 -19.86
C CYS A 154 -1.55 -8.59 -21.17
N GLN A 155 -0.47 -9.37 -21.36
CA GLN A 155 -0.31 -10.29 -22.49
C GLN A 155 -0.97 -11.65 -22.23
N GLN A 156 -0.93 -12.11 -20.98
CA GLN A 156 -1.56 -13.36 -20.53
C GLN A 156 -2.41 -13.10 -19.28
N PRO A 157 -3.64 -12.59 -19.42
CA PRO A 157 -4.52 -12.31 -18.28
C PRO A 157 -4.81 -13.56 -17.44
N PRO A 158 -4.80 -13.46 -16.10
CA PRO A 158 -5.03 -14.61 -15.23
C PRO A 158 -6.45 -15.14 -15.39
N THR A 159 -6.60 -16.46 -15.46
CA THR A 159 -7.90 -17.14 -15.45
C THR A 159 -8.54 -17.07 -14.06
N MET A 160 -9.23 -15.95 -13.79
CA MET A 160 -9.97 -15.74 -12.55
C MET A 160 -11.28 -16.57 -12.53
N SER A 161 -11.68 -17.02 -11.35
CA SER A 161 -13.03 -17.57 -11.13
C SER A 161 -14.09 -16.46 -11.23
N ASP A 162 -15.30 -16.79 -11.68
CA ASP A 162 -16.45 -15.86 -11.65
C ASP A 162 -16.71 -15.42 -10.20
N MET A 163 -16.95 -14.11 -9.98
CA MET A 163 -17.11 -13.52 -8.64
C MET A 163 -18.18 -14.21 -7.77
N LYS A 164 -19.29 -14.64 -8.41
CA LYS A 164 -20.40 -15.42 -7.81
C LYS A 164 -19.98 -16.79 -7.24
N ASP A 165 -18.82 -17.32 -7.62
CA ASP A 165 -18.36 -18.67 -7.28
C ASP A 165 -17.23 -18.67 -6.22
N ILE A 166 -16.75 -17.48 -5.81
CA ILE A 166 -15.83 -17.33 -4.69
C ILE A 166 -16.52 -17.74 -3.38
N ARG A 167 -15.83 -18.55 -2.57
CA ARG A 167 -16.31 -19.05 -1.26
C ARG A 167 -15.31 -18.78 -0.12
N ASP A 168 -14.28 -17.97 -0.38
CA ASP A 168 -13.32 -17.56 0.64
C ASP A 168 -13.99 -16.59 1.63
N ARG A 169 -14.14 -17.02 2.88
CA ARG A 169 -14.73 -16.20 3.97
C ARG A 169 -13.87 -15.00 4.35
N ASN A 170 -12.63 -14.92 3.87
CA ASN A 170 -11.74 -13.78 4.05
C ASN A 170 -11.85 -12.77 2.90
N HIS A 171 -12.71 -13.00 1.90
CA HIS A 171 -12.91 -12.10 0.76
C HIS A 171 -14.30 -11.44 0.82
N THR A 172 -14.32 -10.19 1.27
CA THR A 172 -15.54 -9.36 1.30
C THR A 172 -15.71 -8.61 -0.02
N PHE A 173 -16.89 -8.73 -0.62
CA PHE A 173 -17.31 -7.93 -1.78
C PHE A 173 -18.35 -6.90 -1.32
N LEU A 174 -18.11 -5.62 -1.61
CA LEU A 174 -19.06 -4.52 -1.37
C LEU A 174 -19.98 -4.27 -2.59
N ILE A 175 -19.83 -5.09 -3.63
CA ILE A 175 -20.56 -5.05 -4.90
C ILE A 175 -21.22 -6.39 -5.20
N LYS A 176 -22.36 -6.37 -5.92
CA LYS A 176 -23.00 -7.58 -6.44
C LYS A 176 -22.04 -8.29 -7.40
N PRO A 177 -22.15 -9.63 -7.57
CA PRO A 177 -21.30 -10.39 -8.49
C PRO A 177 -21.21 -9.79 -9.90
N PHE A 178 -20.12 -9.09 -10.15
CA PHE A 178 -19.89 -8.32 -11.36
C PHE A 178 -19.05 -9.12 -12.36
N LYS A 179 -19.31 -8.89 -13.65
CA LYS A 179 -18.51 -9.41 -14.76
C LYS A 179 -18.35 -8.32 -15.79
N TYR A 180 -17.11 -7.96 -16.06
CA TYR A 180 -16.77 -6.92 -17.02
C TYR A 180 -16.98 -7.40 -18.46
N ASP A 181 -17.50 -6.50 -19.30
CA ASP A 181 -17.60 -6.67 -20.74
C ASP A 181 -17.06 -5.40 -21.41
N SER A 182 -16.06 -5.53 -22.26
CA SER A 182 -15.47 -4.40 -22.99
C SER A 182 -16.43 -3.77 -24.01
N ASN A 183 -17.51 -4.46 -24.36
CA ASN A 183 -18.53 -3.98 -25.29
C ASN A 183 -19.64 -3.18 -24.57
N ASP A 184 -19.88 -3.44 -23.28
CA ASP A 184 -20.84 -2.70 -22.45
C ASP A 184 -20.15 -1.79 -21.43
N LEU A 185 -19.54 -0.72 -21.95
CA LEU A 185 -18.90 0.32 -21.15
C LEU A 185 -19.89 1.16 -20.32
N LYS A 186 -21.20 0.89 -20.39
CA LYS A 186 -22.23 1.56 -19.57
C LYS A 186 -22.60 0.78 -18.31
N ARG A 187 -22.23 -0.49 -18.22
CA ARG A 187 -22.49 -1.33 -17.05
C ARG A 187 -21.61 -0.92 -15.87
N GLU A 188 -22.22 -0.37 -14.83
CA GLU A 188 -21.55 -0.10 -13.54
C GLU A 188 -21.63 -1.32 -12.58
N PRO A 189 -20.70 -1.48 -11.63
CA PRO A 189 -20.82 -2.45 -10.54
C PRO A 189 -21.76 -1.91 -9.43
N GLU A 190 -22.90 -2.59 -9.25
CA GLU A 190 -23.91 -2.22 -8.25
C GLU A 190 -23.49 -2.59 -6.80
N PRO A 191 -23.82 -1.78 -5.78
CA PRO A 191 -23.55 -2.12 -4.36
C PRO A 191 -24.28 -3.38 -3.87
N LEU A 192 -23.63 -4.15 -2.99
CA LEU A 192 -24.20 -5.35 -2.37
C LEU A 192 -24.94 -4.99 -1.07
N TYR A 193 -26.24 -4.76 -1.18
CA TYR A 193 -27.13 -4.57 -0.02
C TYR A 193 -27.62 -5.90 0.55
N GLU A 194 -27.67 -6.01 1.88
CA GLU A 194 -28.43 -7.08 2.54
C GLU A 194 -29.91 -6.65 2.64
N ASN A 195 -30.83 -7.54 2.25
CA ASN A 195 -32.28 -7.30 2.24
C ASN A 195 -32.77 -6.02 1.50
N GLY A 196 -31.90 -5.37 0.73
CA GLY A 196 -32.19 -4.12 0.02
C GLY A 196 -31.94 -2.84 0.82
N THR A 197 -31.31 -2.93 2.00
CA THR A 197 -31.03 -1.80 2.90
C THR A 197 -29.54 -1.66 3.21
N TYR A 198 -29.08 -0.44 3.50
CA TYR A 198 -27.75 -0.20 4.08
C TYR A 198 -27.59 -0.96 5.40
N VAL A 199 -26.42 -1.55 5.62
CA VAL A 199 -26.06 -2.26 6.86
C VAL A 199 -25.08 -1.39 7.63
N ASP A 200 -25.46 -0.97 8.84
CA ASP A 200 -24.60 -0.15 9.70
C ASP A 200 -23.78 -1.02 10.66
N GLU A 201 -22.46 -0.81 10.67
CA GLU A 201 -21.51 -1.59 11.49
C GLU A 201 -20.56 -0.62 12.21
N TRP A 202 -20.61 -0.61 13.55
CA TRP A 202 -19.87 0.31 14.42
C TRP A 202 -19.03 -0.46 15.45
N ASP A 203 -18.29 -1.45 14.96
CA ASP A 203 -17.46 -2.38 15.73
C ASP A 203 -15.94 -2.10 15.54
N GLN A 204 -15.10 -3.06 15.95
CA GLN A 204 -13.63 -3.01 15.88
C GLN A 204 -13.02 -3.65 14.62
N ASP A 205 -13.84 -4.29 13.78
CA ASP A 205 -13.43 -5.05 12.59
C ASP A 205 -13.87 -4.37 11.28
N ASN A 206 -14.68 -3.31 11.37
CA ASN A 206 -15.21 -2.52 10.25
C ASN A 206 -14.86 -1.02 10.36
N VAL A 207 -14.83 -0.32 9.22
CA VAL A 207 -14.59 1.13 9.18
C VAL A 207 -15.79 1.89 9.77
N ARG A 208 -15.56 2.66 10.83
CA ARG A 208 -16.56 3.61 11.36
C ARG A 208 -16.92 4.67 10.32
N LEU A 209 -18.05 4.51 9.64
CA LEU A 209 -18.55 5.47 8.64
C LEU A 209 -19.27 6.66 9.29
N PRO A 210 -19.21 7.86 8.70
CA PRO A 210 -19.84 9.06 9.27
C PRO A 210 -21.37 9.03 9.26
N CYS A 211 -21.97 8.17 8.42
CA CYS A 211 -23.41 7.95 8.35
C CYS A 211 -23.98 7.03 9.44
N SER A 212 -23.13 6.46 10.30
CA SER A 212 -23.57 5.55 11.36
C SER A 212 -24.45 6.27 12.39
N GLN A 213 -25.54 5.60 12.80
CA GLN A 213 -26.43 6.07 13.87
C GLN A 213 -25.73 6.15 15.23
N PHE A 214 -24.58 5.49 15.38
CA PHE A 214 -23.75 5.45 16.58
C PHE A 214 -22.64 6.51 16.61
N TYR A 215 -22.46 7.29 15.53
CA TYR A 215 -21.57 8.46 15.56
C TYR A 215 -22.28 9.62 16.27
N ILE A 216 -22.13 9.67 17.60
CA ILE A 216 -22.76 10.65 18.48
C ILE A 216 -21.74 11.64 19.08
N THR A 217 -22.22 12.81 19.52
CA THR A 217 -21.48 13.75 20.36
C THR A 217 -21.52 13.34 21.84
N LYS A 218 -20.71 14.00 22.68
CA LYS A 218 -20.76 13.87 24.16
C LYS A 218 -22.16 14.03 24.75
N ASN A 219 -23.01 14.84 24.11
CA ASN A 219 -24.39 15.12 24.53
C ASN A 219 -25.41 14.08 24.01
N GLY A 220 -24.96 12.99 23.37
CA GLY A 220 -25.80 11.94 22.79
C GLY A 220 -26.41 12.27 21.42
N THR A 221 -26.15 13.46 20.86
CA THR A 221 -26.70 13.87 19.57
C THR A 221 -25.96 13.22 18.41
N GLN A 222 -26.68 12.63 17.46
CA GLN A 222 -26.08 12.09 16.23
C GLN A 222 -25.38 13.18 15.40
N ARG A 223 -24.17 12.89 14.92
CA ARG A 223 -23.35 13.79 14.09
C ARG A 223 -23.83 13.87 12.65
N TRP A 224 -24.36 12.77 12.09
CA TRP A 224 -24.69 12.69 10.67
C TRP A 224 -25.69 13.76 10.19
N PRO A 225 -26.79 14.09 10.90
CA PRO A 225 -27.70 15.16 10.48
C PRO A 225 -27.04 16.54 10.38
N THR A 226 -26.06 16.85 11.25
CA THR A 226 -25.27 18.10 11.16
C THR A 226 -24.37 18.06 9.91
N ILE A 227 -23.60 16.98 9.73
CA ILE A 227 -22.71 16.79 8.57
C ILE A 227 -23.50 16.88 7.25
N GLN A 228 -24.68 16.26 7.19
CA GLN A 228 -25.58 16.37 6.04
C GLN A 228 -26.05 17.81 5.81
N GLY A 229 -26.37 18.56 6.86
CA GLY A 229 -26.72 19.97 6.77
C GLY A 229 -25.61 20.83 6.16
N SER A 230 -24.39 20.73 6.71
CA SER A 230 -23.21 21.48 6.24
C SER A 230 -22.87 21.14 4.79
N LEU A 231 -22.81 19.86 4.44
CA LEU A 231 -22.52 19.42 3.07
C LEU A 231 -23.63 19.82 2.09
N THR A 232 -24.90 19.84 2.50
CA THR A 232 -26.01 20.30 1.65
C THR A 232 -25.96 21.82 1.44
N LYS A 233 -25.60 22.61 2.47
CA LYS A 233 -25.32 24.06 2.34
C LYS A 233 -24.21 24.28 1.31
N LEU A 234 -23.07 23.59 1.44
CA LEU A 234 -21.94 23.75 0.54
C LEU A 234 -22.24 23.29 -0.90
N GLN A 235 -22.94 22.15 -1.07
CA GLN A 235 -23.37 21.69 -2.39
C GLN A 235 -24.25 22.74 -3.07
N HIS A 236 -25.26 23.28 -2.37
CA HIS A 236 -26.15 24.28 -2.93
C HIS A 236 -25.43 25.59 -3.30
N LEU A 237 -24.50 26.05 -2.46
CA LEU A 237 -23.66 27.22 -2.75
C LEU A 237 -22.75 26.98 -3.96
N SER A 238 -22.24 25.75 -4.12
CA SER A 238 -21.43 25.36 -5.28
C SER A 238 -22.27 25.36 -6.57
N GLU A 239 -23.42 24.68 -6.57
CA GLU A 239 -24.36 24.63 -7.70
C GLU A 239 -24.88 26.03 -8.11
N THR A 240 -25.12 26.92 -7.14
CA THR A 240 -25.53 28.32 -7.38
C THR A 240 -24.38 29.26 -7.74
N HIS A 241 -23.14 28.75 -7.84
CA HIS A 241 -21.92 29.51 -8.15
C HIS A 241 -21.59 30.60 -7.12
N MET A 242 -22.01 30.40 -5.87
CA MET A 242 -21.83 31.31 -4.73
C MET A 242 -20.79 30.82 -3.70
N ALA A 243 -20.35 29.56 -3.77
CA ALA A 243 -19.39 29.00 -2.82
C ALA A 243 -18.05 29.74 -2.79
N THR A 244 -17.57 30.03 -1.59
CA THR A 244 -16.27 30.66 -1.34
C THR A 244 -15.28 29.68 -0.73
N MET A 245 -14.01 30.10 -0.61
CA MET A 245 -13.02 29.35 0.16
C MET A 245 -13.43 29.24 1.64
N GLU A 246 -14.10 30.25 2.20
CA GLU A 246 -14.50 30.23 3.61
C GLU A 246 -15.63 29.23 3.87
N ASP A 247 -16.59 29.08 2.95
CA ASP A 247 -17.63 28.04 3.04
C ASP A 247 -17.04 26.63 3.07
N ILE A 248 -15.93 26.40 2.34
CA ILE A 248 -15.19 25.12 2.38
C ILE A 248 -14.55 24.92 3.75
N LYS A 249 -13.89 25.95 4.32
CA LYS A 249 -13.29 25.89 5.67
C LYS A 249 -14.36 25.62 6.73
N GLU A 250 -15.41 26.44 6.79
CA GLU A 250 -16.54 26.28 7.71
C GLU A 250 -17.11 24.85 7.65
N THR A 251 -17.36 24.35 6.44
CA THR A 251 -17.95 23.02 6.24
C THR A 251 -17.01 21.92 6.75
N ILE A 252 -15.71 21.99 6.45
CA ILE A 252 -14.74 20.99 6.94
C ILE A 252 -14.60 21.06 8.47
N GLU A 253 -14.53 22.26 9.07
CA GLU A 253 -14.42 22.41 10.53
C GLU A 253 -15.69 21.92 11.26
N GLU A 254 -16.89 22.21 10.74
CA GLU A 254 -18.17 21.73 11.29
C GLU A 254 -18.31 20.20 11.11
N CYS A 255 -17.89 19.67 9.96
CA CYS A 255 -17.93 18.24 9.63
C CYS A 255 -16.91 17.40 10.40
N ALA A 256 -15.75 17.95 10.76
CA ALA A 256 -14.77 17.32 11.64
C ALA A 256 -15.05 17.58 13.14
N GLY A 257 -15.78 18.66 13.47
CA GLY A 257 -16.00 19.12 14.84
C GLY A 257 -14.78 19.79 15.48
N ARG A 258 -13.83 20.28 14.68
CA ARG A 258 -12.58 20.91 15.15
C ARG A 258 -11.95 21.81 14.08
N LYS A 259 -11.00 22.65 14.50
CA LYS A 259 -10.29 23.58 13.61
C LYS A 259 -9.06 23.01 12.92
N TYR A 260 -8.69 23.58 11.78
CA TYR A 260 -7.50 23.24 10.98
C TYR A 260 -6.88 24.47 10.29
N GLU A 261 -5.60 24.40 9.89
CA GLU A 261 -5.05 25.36 8.91
C GLU A 261 -5.29 24.87 7.47
N PHE A 262 -5.56 25.78 6.54
CA PHE A 262 -5.92 25.47 5.14
C PHE A 262 -4.96 26.09 4.11
N ASN A 263 -3.78 26.51 4.54
CA ASN A 263 -2.85 27.38 3.80
C ASN A 263 -2.50 26.85 2.39
N CYS A 264 -2.33 25.53 2.20
CA CYS A 264 -2.06 24.93 0.89
C CYS A 264 -3.30 24.87 0.00
N LEU A 265 -4.47 24.60 0.57
CA LEU A 265 -5.74 24.54 -0.15
C LEU A 265 -6.18 25.93 -0.63
N GLU A 266 -6.12 26.91 0.27
CA GLU A 266 -6.41 28.32 -0.01
C GLU A 266 -5.45 28.90 -1.06
N ARG A 267 -4.15 28.59 -0.94
CA ARG A 267 -3.15 28.99 -1.94
C ARG A 267 -3.37 28.34 -3.31
N LEU A 268 -3.71 27.05 -3.37
CA LEU A 268 -4.06 26.41 -4.64
C LEU A 268 -5.25 27.11 -5.31
N LEU A 269 -6.33 27.32 -4.55
CA LEU A 269 -7.60 27.82 -5.07
C LEU A 269 -7.65 29.34 -5.30
N ASN A 270 -6.79 30.15 -4.66
CA ASN A 270 -6.82 31.61 -4.79
C ASN A 270 -5.55 32.24 -5.42
N GLU A 271 -4.39 31.57 -5.39
CA GLU A 271 -3.14 32.11 -5.98
C GLU A 271 -2.68 31.38 -7.25
N ILE A 272 -2.99 30.08 -7.40
CA ILE A 272 -2.31 29.20 -8.38
C ILE A 272 -3.23 28.73 -9.49
N TYR A 273 -4.49 28.37 -9.21
CA TYR A 273 -5.48 28.13 -10.25
C TYR A 273 -5.87 29.43 -10.97
N SER A 274 -5.97 29.35 -12.30
CA SER A 274 -6.59 30.39 -13.10
C SER A 274 -8.06 30.59 -12.74
N THR A 275 -8.64 31.72 -13.17
CA THR A 275 -10.05 32.04 -12.96
C THR A 275 -10.99 30.91 -13.39
N ASP A 276 -10.68 30.24 -14.50
CA ASP A 276 -11.53 29.21 -15.10
C ASP A 276 -11.39 27.85 -14.38
N GLU A 277 -10.16 27.43 -14.03
CA GLU A 277 -9.91 26.24 -13.20
C GLU A 277 -10.57 26.40 -11.82
N ARG A 278 -10.40 27.57 -11.20
CA ARG A 278 -11.02 27.91 -9.92
C ARG A 278 -12.54 27.91 -10.01
N ALA A 279 -13.11 28.52 -11.05
CA ALA A 279 -14.56 28.53 -11.25
C ALA A 279 -15.12 27.13 -11.45
N HIS A 280 -14.48 26.31 -12.30
CA HIS A 280 -14.88 24.92 -12.54
C HIS A 280 -14.80 24.06 -11.27
N PHE A 281 -13.74 24.21 -10.47
CA PHE A 281 -13.64 23.53 -9.18
C PHE A 281 -14.77 23.96 -8.24
N MET A 282 -14.97 25.28 -8.07
CA MET A 282 -15.94 25.83 -7.11
C MET A 282 -17.40 25.56 -7.47
N SER A 283 -17.78 25.41 -8.75
CA SER A 283 -19.17 25.15 -9.14
C SER A 283 -19.48 23.68 -9.50
N THR A 284 -18.54 22.97 -10.13
CA THR A 284 -18.77 21.63 -10.68
C THR A 284 -18.09 20.53 -9.87
N VAL A 285 -16.82 20.67 -9.54
CA VAL A 285 -16.10 19.59 -8.84
C VAL A 285 -16.55 19.51 -7.38
N LEU A 286 -16.60 20.65 -6.68
CA LEU A 286 -16.96 20.73 -5.26
C LEU A 286 -18.37 20.21 -4.96
N SER A 287 -19.38 20.61 -5.74
CA SER A 287 -20.77 20.12 -5.63
C SER A 287 -20.86 18.60 -5.79
N ASN A 288 -20.11 18.03 -6.72
CA ASN A 288 -20.06 16.58 -6.91
C ASN A 288 -19.27 15.84 -5.80
N ILE A 289 -18.21 16.43 -5.22
CA ILE A 289 -17.56 15.86 -4.02
C ILE A 289 -18.55 15.87 -2.84
N CYS A 290 -19.32 16.95 -2.64
CA CYS A 290 -20.38 17.01 -1.62
C CYS A 290 -21.42 15.90 -1.84
N SER A 291 -21.89 15.73 -3.07
CA SER A 291 -22.84 14.67 -3.45
C SER A 291 -22.29 13.26 -3.23
N LEU A 292 -21.01 13.02 -3.52
CA LEU A 292 -20.33 11.74 -3.26
C LEU A 292 -20.23 11.41 -1.76
N ALA A 293 -20.03 12.40 -0.89
CA ALA A 293 -20.01 12.21 0.56
C ALA A 293 -21.44 12.06 1.14
N LEU A 294 -22.38 12.90 0.73
CA LEU A 294 -23.79 12.91 1.19
C LEU A 294 -24.55 11.61 0.90
N ASN A 295 -24.11 10.84 -0.10
CA ASN A 295 -24.71 9.58 -0.53
C ASN A 295 -23.86 8.34 -0.17
N VAL A 296 -22.93 8.46 0.79
CA VAL A 296 -22.06 7.33 1.20
C VAL A 296 -22.84 6.09 1.64
N ASP A 297 -23.99 6.27 2.29
CA ASP A 297 -24.96 5.22 2.67
C ASP A 297 -25.59 4.49 1.46
N LYS A 298 -25.77 5.20 0.35
CA LYS A 298 -26.37 4.70 -0.91
C LYS A 298 -25.34 4.15 -1.90
N ILE A 299 -24.06 4.43 -1.68
CA ILE A 299 -22.95 4.01 -2.53
C ILE A 299 -22.19 2.84 -1.86
N CYS A 300 -21.81 3.01 -0.59
CA CYS A 300 -21.23 1.97 0.25
C CYS A 300 -22.35 1.31 1.05
N SER A 301 -22.91 0.20 0.53
CA SER A 301 -24.04 -0.51 1.13
C SER A 301 -23.79 -1.09 2.53
N ARG A 302 -22.52 -1.11 2.96
CA ARG A 302 -22.06 -1.33 4.34
C ARG A 302 -20.66 -0.73 4.52
N PRO A 303 -20.18 -0.53 5.76
CA PRO A 303 -18.77 -0.31 6.08
C PRO A 303 -17.78 -1.29 5.43
N PRO A 304 -16.68 -0.80 4.82
CA PRO A 304 -15.57 -1.67 4.45
C PRO A 304 -14.95 -2.36 5.69
N PRO A 305 -14.63 -3.66 5.65
CA PRO A 305 -13.94 -4.33 6.73
C PRO A 305 -12.47 -3.91 6.82
N LEU A 306 -11.95 -3.85 8.05
CA LEU A 306 -10.58 -3.52 8.36
C LEU A 306 -9.63 -4.70 8.06
N LEU A 307 -8.49 -4.36 7.47
CA LEU A 307 -7.41 -5.26 7.10
C LEU A 307 -6.37 -5.29 8.24
N ARG A 308 -6.74 -5.96 9.33
CA ARG A 308 -6.01 -6.02 10.61
C ARG A 308 -4.78 -6.93 10.58
N ILE A 309 -3.82 -6.72 11.48
CA ILE A 309 -2.59 -7.52 11.64
C ILE A 309 -2.92 -9.02 11.80
N GLY A 310 -2.13 -9.87 11.15
CA GLY A 310 -2.32 -11.33 11.14
C GLY A 310 -3.46 -11.80 10.23
N SER A 311 -4.23 -10.89 9.63
CA SER A 311 -5.34 -11.26 8.74
C SER A 311 -4.89 -11.48 7.30
N ASN A 312 -5.44 -12.54 6.69
CA ASN A 312 -5.28 -12.84 5.26
C ASN A 312 -6.53 -12.39 4.46
N ARG A 313 -7.02 -11.18 4.76
CA ARG A 313 -8.30 -10.63 4.25
C ARG A 313 -8.16 -9.86 2.93
N THR A 314 -9.21 -9.88 2.13
CA THR A 314 -9.39 -9.10 0.90
C THR A 314 -10.72 -8.35 0.96
N VAL A 315 -10.72 -7.07 0.61
CA VAL A 315 -11.95 -6.30 0.32
C VAL A 315 -11.96 -5.92 -1.17
N THR A 316 -13.14 -5.93 -1.80
CA THR A 316 -13.32 -5.59 -3.21
C THR A 316 -14.55 -4.70 -3.39
N MET A 317 -14.37 -3.58 -4.08
CA MET A 317 -15.34 -2.47 -4.18
C MET A 317 -15.29 -1.82 -5.56
N SER A 318 -16.30 -1.05 -5.94
CA SER A 318 -16.26 -0.28 -7.19
C SER A 318 -15.40 0.99 -7.07
N GLN A 319 -14.90 1.51 -8.20
CA GLN A 319 -14.24 2.82 -8.23
C GLN A 319 -15.20 3.95 -7.74
N LYS A 320 -16.52 3.77 -7.90
CA LYS A 320 -17.57 4.66 -7.37
C LYS A 320 -17.69 4.64 -5.84
N GLN A 321 -17.53 3.46 -5.23
CA GLN A 321 -17.39 3.32 -3.77
C GLN A 321 -16.10 3.97 -3.28
N ALA A 322 -15.00 3.77 -4.01
CA ALA A 322 -13.74 4.43 -3.69
C ALA A 322 -13.85 5.97 -3.71
N ALA A 323 -14.48 6.53 -4.75
CA ALA A 323 -14.73 7.96 -4.89
C ALA A 323 -15.56 8.55 -3.72
N SER A 324 -16.59 7.84 -3.26
CA SER A 324 -17.41 8.25 -2.12
C SER A 324 -16.64 8.26 -0.79
N LEU A 325 -15.81 7.22 -0.56
CA LEU A 325 -14.93 7.16 0.63
C LEU A 325 -13.83 8.23 0.59
N LEU A 326 -13.29 8.58 -0.59
CA LEU A 326 -12.34 9.66 -0.75
C LEU A 326 -12.97 11.05 -0.60
N ALA A 327 -14.23 11.22 -1.01
CA ALA A 327 -14.99 12.43 -0.69
C ALA A 327 -15.19 12.60 0.83
N CYS A 328 -15.42 11.49 1.55
CA CYS A 328 -15.44 11.50 3.02
C CYS A 328 -14.07 11.86 3.63
N ALA A 329 -12.96 11.40 3.02
CA ALA A 329 -11.60 11.77 3.45
C ALA A 329 -11.30 13.26 3.22
N PHE A 330 -11.76 13.84 2.10
CA PHE A 330 -11.63 15.26 1.79
C PHE A 330 -12.34 16.14 2.84
N PHE A 331 -13.59 15.83 3.18
CA PHE A 331 -14.32 16.53 4.25
C PHE A 331 -13.93 16.10 5.68
N CYS A 332 -12.87 15.31 5.83
CA CYS A 332 -12.32 14.87 7.11
C CYS A 332 -13.33 14.11 8.01
N LEU A 333 -14.24 13.35 7.39
CA LEU A 333 -15.40 12.75 8.05
C LEU A 333 -15.10 11.50 8.89
N PHE A 334 -13.93 10.87 8.79
CA PHE A 334 -13.68 9.59 9.45
C PHE A 334 -13.38 9.79 10.95
N PRO A 335 -14.28 9.35 11.86
CA PRO A 335 -14.19 9.64 13.29
C PRO A 335 -13.08 8.83 13.96
N ARG A 336 -12.57 9.33 15.10
CA ARG A 336 -11.49 8.72 15.91
C ARG A 336 -10.14 8.52 15.20
N ARG A 337 -10.01 8.86 13.91
CA ARG A 337 -8.77 8.71 13.12
C ARG A 337 -7.69 9.79 13.33
N PHE A 338 -8.00 10.85 14.08
CA PHE A 338 -7.05 11.94 14.35
C PHE A 338 -6.05 11.59 15.48
N ASN A 339 -6.51 10.91 16.53
CA ASN A 339 -5.67 10.60 17.68
C ASN A 339 -4.87 9.31 17.44
N GLN A 340 -3.55 9.44 17.28
CA GLN A 340 -2.60 8.32 17.15
C GLN A 340 -1.75 8.12 18.43
N LYS A 341 -2.14 8.70 19.58
CA LYS A 341 -1.52 8.38 20.89
C LYS A 341 -1.66 6.88 21.19
N VAL A 342 -0.65 6.29 21.82
CA VAL A 342 -0.66 4.88 22.25
C VAL A 342 -1.89 4.58 23.11
N GLY A 343 -2.56 3.46 22.85
CA GLY A 343 -3.81 3.06 23.48
C GLY A 343 -5.08 3.55 22.76
N SER A 344 -4.98 4.44 21.77
CA SER A 344 -6.15 4.85 20.98
C SER A 344 -6.63 3.74 20.03
N GLU A 345 -7.93 3.68 19.75
CA GLU A 345 -8.54 2.63 18.89
C GLU A 345 -7.82 2.45 17.54
N TYR A 346 -7.31 3.54 16.96
CA TYR A 346 -6.68 3.55 15.65
C TYR A 346 -5.16 3.82 15.71
N GLU A 347 -4.49 3.58 16.84
CA GLU A 347 -3.03 3.77 17.01
C GLU A 347 -2.19 3.08 15.91
N ASN A 348 -2.66 1.93 15.42
CA ASN A 348 -1.97 1.11 14.42
C ASN A 348 -2.34 1.48 12.98
N TYR A 349 -3.04 2.59 12.74
CA TYR A 349 -3.49 3.04 11.42
C TYR A 349 -2.98 4.44 11.06
N GLN A 350 -2.96 4.73 9.75
CA GLN A 350 -2.85 6.11 9.26
C GLN A 350 -4.15 6.90 9.51
N ASN A 351 -4.03 8.22 9.68
CA ASN A 351 -5.15 9.13 9.51
C ASN A 351 -5.49 9.23 8.00
N PRO A 352 -6.71 8.88 7.55
CA PRO A 352 -7.10 9.00 6.15
C PRO A 352 -7.65 10.38 5.80
N ASN A 353 -7.96 11.23 6.80
CA ASN A 353 -8.56 12.55 6.59
C ASN A 353 -7.53 13.54 6.03
N PHE A 354 -7.91 14.33 5.02
CA PHE A 354 -6.98 15.18 4.27
C PHE A 354 -6.52 16.44 5.02
N ASN A 355 -6.84 16.59 6.31
CA ASN A 355 -6.58 17.79 7.09
C ASN A 355 -5.10 18.21 7.11
N THR A 356 -4.15 17.28 7.09
CA THR A 356 -2.69 17.58 7.04
C THR A 356 -2.20 18.01 5.66
N LEU A 357 -2.94 17.68 4.59
CA LEU A 357 -2.59 18.02 3.21
C LEU A 357 -3.01 19.45 2.86
N PHE A 358 -4.06 19.95 3.52
CA PHE A 358 -4.49 21.35 3.43
C PHE A 358 -3.54 22.31 4.17
N GLN A 359 -2.74 21.82 5.12
CA GLN A 359 -1.81 22.60 5.95
C GLN A 359 -0.47 22.87 5.24
N GLY A 360 0.11 24.05 5.48
CA GLY A 360 1.40 24.42 4.89
C GLY A 360 2.12 25.55 5.63
N GLY A 361 3.45 25.53 5.61
CA GLY A 361 4.28 26.47 6.36
C GLY A 361 4.24 27.91 5.83
N ARG A 362 4.16 28.90 6.74
CA ARG A 362 4.02 30.34 6.44
C ARG A 362 5.14 30.95 5.57
N THR A 363 6.24 30.23 5.35
CA THR A 363 7.42 30.66 4.60
C THR A 363 7.62 29.90 3.27
N GLY A 364 6.60 29.18 2.78
CA GLY A 364 6.56 28.64 1.41
C GLY A 364 7.05 27.21 1.22
N GLY A 365 7.53 26.54 2.28
CA GLY A 365 7.98 25.14 2.27
C GLY A 365 6.84 24.12 2.15
N SER A 366 6.04 24.18 1.07
CA SER A 366 4.92 23.25 0.81
C SER A 366 4.52 23.13 -0.66
N ILE A 367 5.38 23.49 -1.63
CA ILE A 367 4.99 23.47 -3.05
C ILE A 367 4.56 22.08 -3.53
N TRP A 368 5.27 21.02 -3.14
CA TRP A 368 4.90 19.64 -3.49
C TRP A 368 3.58 19.17 -2.84
N LYS A 369 3.15 19.74 -1.70
CA LYS A 369 1.78 19.50 -1.16
C LYS A 369 0.70 20.07 -2.08
N ILE A 370 0.95 21.24 -2.67
CA ILE A 370 0.04 21.87 -3.63
C ILE A 370 -0.03 21.04 -4.93
N GLU A 371 1.11 20.52 -5.40
CA GLU A 371 1.15 19.64 -6.57
C GLU A 371 0.46 18.28 -6.29
N LYS A 372 0.58 17.73 -5.07
CA LYS A 372 -0.21 16.58 -4.60
C LYS A 372 -1.72 16.87 -4.58
N LEU A 373 -2.12 18.06 -4.14
CA LEU A 373 -3.52 18.50 -4.20
C LEU A 373 -4.03 18.60 -5.65
N LYS A 374 -3.23 19.11 -6.60
CA LYS A 374 -3.61 19.11 -8.03
C LYS A 374 -3.90 17.71 -8.55
N CYS A 375 -3.07 16.72 -8.25
CA CYS A 375 -3.32 15.33 -8.66
C CYS A 375 -4.65 14.77 -8.11
N ILE A 376 -4.96 15.06 -6.84
CA ILE A 376 -6.20 14.61 -6.19
C ILE A 376 -7.43 15.38 -6.72
N PHE A 377 -7.30 16.67 -7.01
CA PHE A 377 -8.38 17.48 -7.58
C PHE A 377 -8.65 17.12 -9.04
N HIS A 378 -7.60 16.80 -9.80
CA HIS A 378 -7.71 16.24 -11.14
C HIS A 378 -8.42 14.87 -11.14
N TYR A 379 -8.16 14.01 -10.15
CA TYR A 379 -8.94 12.79 -9.94
C TYR A 379 -10.42 13.07 -9.68
N PHE A 380 -10.76 13.97 -8.74
CA PHE A 380 -12.15 14.33 -8.49
C PHE A 380 -12.83 14.95 -9.71
N GLN A 381 -12.16 15.83 -10.47
CA GLN A 381 -12.68 16.31 -11.75
C GLN A 381 -12.97 15.15 -12.70
N ARG A 382 -11.97 14.31 -13.01
CA ARG A 382 -12.08 13.16 -13.93
C ARG A 382 -13.25 12.23 -13.60
N ILE A 383 -13.45 11.87 -12.34
CA ILE A 383 -14.52 10.93 -11.93
C ILE A 383 -15.90 11.58 -11.84
N THR A 384 -15.98 12.91 -11.68
CA THR A 384 -17.26 13.64 -11.63
C THR A 384 -17.74 14.05 -13.02
N GLU A 385 -16.82 14.33 -13.95
CA GLU A 385 -17.09 14.38 -15.39
C GLU A 385 -17.58 13.02 -15.92
N LYS A 386 -16.89 11.93 -15.51
CA LYS A 386 -17.22 10.56 -15.94
C LYS A 386 -16.80 9.52 -14.90
N MET A 387 -17.77 9.03 -14.13
CA MET A 387 -17.54 8.00 -13.12
C MET A 387 -16.93 6.71 -13.72
N PRO A 388 -15.78 6.21 -13.21
CA PRO A 388 -15.20 4.97 -13.69
C PRO A 388 -16.04 3.74 -13.32
N ASN A 389 -16.25 2.85 -14.30
CA ASN A 389 -17.08 1.64 -14.15
C ASN A 389 -16.30 0.40 -13.66
N GLY A 390 -15.07 0.57 -13.17
CA GLY A 390 -14.23 -0.54 -12.72
C GLY A 390 -14.39 -0.91 -11.26
N VAL A 391 -13.57 -1.88 -10.88
CA VAL A 391 -13.52 -2.50 -9.55
C VAL A 391 -12.08 -2.43 -9.05
N ILE A 392 -11.88 -2.29 -7.75
CA ILE A 392 -10.56 -2.36 -7.10
C ILE A 392 -10.59 -3.37 -5.96
N SER A 393 -9.42 -3.93 -5.61
CA SER A 393 -9.26 -4.85 -4.48
C SER A 393 -8.07 -4.44 -3.60
N PHE A 394 -8.27 -4.47 -2.28
CA PHE A 394 -7.21 -4.34 -1.28
C PHE A 394 -7.07 -5.69 -0.58
N ARG A 395 -5.86 -6.25 -0.50
CA ARG A 395 -5.60 -7.53 0.17
C ARG A 395 -4.43 -7.42 1.12
N ARG A 396 -4.65 -7.66 2.41
CA ARG A 396 -3.57 -7.99 3.35
C ARG A 396 -3.20 -9.46 3.18
N TYR A 397 -1.91 -9.73 3.15
CA TYR A 397 -1.36 -11.07 3.08
C TYR A 397 -0.31 -11.24 4.18
N GLN A 398 -0.50 -12.25 5.03
CA GLN A 398 0.54 -12.70 5.96
C GLN A 398 1.11 -14.02 5.44
N LEU A 399 2.44 -14.08 5.30
CA LEU A 399 3.17 -15.30 4.96
C LEU A 399 3.00 -16.35 6.09
N PRO A 400 2.36 -17.50 5.82
CA PRO A 400 2.26 -18.57 6.82
C PRO A 400 3.64 -19.20 7.08
N ASP A 401 3.91 -19.62 8.32
CA ASP A 401 5.21 -20.21 8.70
C ASP A 401 5.58 -21.44 7.83
N SER A 402 4.57 -22.24 7.46
CA SER A 402 4.72 -23.39 6.56
C SER A 402 5.14 -23.03 5.12
N CYS A 403 5.10 -21.74 4.77
CA CYS A 403 5.53 -21.18 3.49
C CYS A 403 6.87 -20.42 3.58
N ILE A 404 7.49 -20.33 4.76
CA ILE A 404 8.82 -19.72 4.91
C ILE A 404 9.86 -20.67 4.32
N PRO A 405 10.69 -20.23 3.33
CA PRO A 405 11.69 -21.10 2.74
C PRO A 405 12.77 -21.50 3.74
N LYS A 406 13.23 -22.75 3.64
CA LYS A 406 14.50 -23.16 4.25
C LYS A 406 15.67 -22.63 3.43
N TRP A 407 15.98 -21.35 3.60
CA TRP A 407 17.01 -20.63 2.83
C TRP A 407 18.37 -21.37 2.73
N SER A 408 18.80 -22.03 3.80
CA SER A 408 20.05 -22.82 3.85
C SER A 408 20.00 -24.18 3.12
N GLU A 409 18.84 -24.61 2.65
CA GLU A 409 18.61 -25.86 1.90
C GLU A 409 18.12 -25.59 0.46
N SER A 410 18.01 -24.31 0.05
CA SER A 410 17.38 -23.93 -1.22
C SER A 410 18.33 -24.00 -2.42
N ASN A 411 18.06 -24.94 -3.33
CA ASN A 411 18.80 -25.13 -4.57
C ASN A 411 18.15 -24.41 -5.78
N GLU A 412 17.24 -23.45 -5.54
CA GLU A 412 16.63 -22.69 -6.63
C GLU A 412 17.70 -21.87 -7.38
N PRO A 413 17.71 -21.88 -8.73
CA PRO A 413 18.63 -21.09 -9.54
C PRO A 413 18.24 -19.61 -9.53
N LEU A 414 19.14 -18.75 -10.01
CA LEU A 414 18.82 -17.33 -10.18
C LEU A 414 17.69 -17.11 -11.19
N CYS A 415 16.76 -16.21 -10.87
CA CYS A 415 15.75 -15.75 -11.82
C CYS A 415 16.38 -14.90 -12.93
N LYS A 416 15.76 -14.89 -14.12
CA LYS A 416 16.09 -13.91 -15.18
C LYS A 416 15.90 -12.48 -14.65
N ILE A 417 16.79 -11.57 -15.02
CA ILE A 417 16.67 -10.14 -14.69
C ILE A 417 16.73 -9.23 -15.92
N HIS A 418 16.12 -8.06 -15.78
CA HIS A 418 16.25 -6.90 -16.66
C HIS A 418 16.67 -5.72 -15.77
N ILE A 419 17.79 -5.06 -16.04
CA ILE A 419 18.24 -3.89 -15.27
C ILE A 419 18.25 -2.66 -16.19
N THR A 420 17.57 -1.59 -15.82
CA THR A 420 17.54 -0.32 -16.60
C THR A 420 17.56 0.90 -15.68
N LYS A 421 17.97 2.05 -16.23
CA LYS A 421 18.03 3.35 -15.54
C LYS A 421 16.93 4.34 -15.95
N ASN A 422 16.26 4.12 -17.10
CA ASN A 422 15.52 5.15 -17.85
C ASN A 422 13.99 5.16 -17.65
N LYS A 423 13.41 4.27 -16.85
CA LYS A 423 11.95 4.15 -16.66
C LYS A 423 11.56 4.26 -15.18
N ALA A 424 10.30 4.58 -14.89
CA ALA A 424 9.73 4.46 -13.54
C ALA A 424 8.97 3.14 -13.38
N ILE A 425 8.61 2.76 -12.14
CA ILE A 425 8.01 1.43 -11.85
C ILE A 425 6.57 1.35 -12.35
N GLU A 426 5.84 2.45 -12.19
CA GLU A 426 4.48 2.69 -12.66
C GLU A 426 4.30 2.46 -14.16
N ASP A 427 5.32 2.76 -14.97
CA ASP A 427 5.28 2.65 -16.42
C ASP A 427 5.51 1.20 -16.91
N ILE A 428 5.97 0.30 -16.03
CA ILE A 428 6.14 -1.13 -16.32
C ILE A 428 4.80 -1.84 -16.13
N VAL A 429 3.89 -1.61 -17.09
CA VAL A 429 2.53 -2.16 -17.10
C VAL A 429 2.54 -3.70 -17.15
N GLY A 430 1.70 -4.35 -16.34
CA GLY A 430 1.48 -5.80 -16.38
C GLY A 430 2.52 -6.67 -15.65
N LEU A 431 3.43 -6.07 -14.89
CA LEU A 431 4.23 -6.75 -13.86
C LEU A 431 3.65 -6.43 -12.47
N LEU A 432 4.07 -7.15 -11.43
CA LEU A 432 3.86 -6.73 -10.04
C LEU A 432 4.76 -5.53 -9.75
N GLN A 433 4.15 -4.35 -9.64
CA GLN A 433 4.82 -3.09 -9.32
C GLN A 433 5.09 -3.02 -7.80
N VAL A 434 6.31 -2.68 -7.41
CA VAL A 434 6.68 -2.53 -6.00
C VAL A 434 6.52 -1.07 -5.57
N ASP A 435 5.79 -0.89 -4.47
CA ASP A 435 5.72 0.34 -3.71
C ASP A 435 6.71 0.25 -2.53
N PHE A 436 7.63 1.21 -2.42
CA PHE A 436 8.70 1.26 -1.43
C PHE A 436 8.20 1.79 -0.08
N ALA A 437 7.16 1.14 0.43
CA ALA A 437 6.25 1.66 1.42
C ALA A 437 6.89 2.03 2.77
N ASN A 438 6.15 2.81 3.55
CA ASN A 438 6.25 2.84 4.99
C ASN A 438 5.50 1.63 5.59
N LYS A 439 5.88 1.19 6.80
CA LYS A 439 5.09 0.20 7.57
C LYS A 439 3.64 0.70 7.79
N TYR A 440 3.46 2.02 7.88
CA TYR A 440 2.16 2.70 7.84
C TYR A 440 1.87 3.13 6.39
N ILE A 441 1.26 2.22 5.62
CA ILE A 441 1.05 2.34 4.16
C ILE A 441 0.55 3.71 3.69
N GLY A 442 1.18 4.25 2.64
CA GLY A 442 1.00 5.62 2.14
C GLY A 442 1.93 6.64 2.80
N GLY A 443 2.74 6.25 3.77
CA GLY A 443 3.85 7.06 4.30
C GLY A 443 3.46 8.47 4.70
N GLY A 444 4.10 9.47 4.08
CA GLY A 444 3.83 10.88 4.30
C GLY A 444 2.85 11.50 3.30
N VAL A 445 1.98 10.73 2.61
CA VAL A 445 1.23 11.23 1.43
C VAL A 445 0.30 12.39 1.74
N LEU A 446 -0.37 12.38 2.89
CA LEU A 446 -1.17 13.52 3.36
C LEU A 446 -0.32 14.56 4.14
N GLY A 447 0.90 14.22 4.53
CA GLY A 447 1.87 15.14 5.14
C GLY A 447 2.86 15.71 4.12
N ASP A 448 4.11 15.88 4.52
CA ASP A 448 5.17 16.48 3.69
C ASP A 448 5.95 15.46 2.83
N GLY A 449 5.62 14.16 2.92
CA GLY A 449 6.24 13.11 2.11
C GLY A 449 5.93 13.27 0.62
N CYS A 450 6.93 13.03 -0.24
CA CYS A 450 6.81 13.15 -1.70
C CYS A 450 7.86 12.31 -2.45
N VAL A 451 8.16 11.12 -1.92
CA VAL A 451 9.03 10.13 -2.59
C VAL A 451 8.15 9.09 -3.30
N GLN A 452 8.73 7.95 -3.72
CA GLN A 452 8.06 7.02 -4.63
C GLN A 452 6.70 6.48 -4.13
N GLU A 453 6.53 6.24 -2.82
CA GLU A 453 5.24 5.86 -2.23
C GLU A 453 4.20 6.99 -2.39
N GLU A 454 4.50 8.20 -1.90
CA GLU A 454 3.52 9.29 -1.91
C GLU A 454 3.18 9.77 -3.33
N ILE A 455 4.17 9.82 -4.23
CA ILE A 455 3.98 10.14 -5.65
C ILE A 455 3.03 9.12 -6.29
N ARG A 456 3.30 7.82 -6.08
CA ARG A 456 2.46 6.75 -6.63
C ARG A 456 1.02 6.83 -6.12
N PHE A 457 0.83 7.19 -4.86
CA PHE A 457 -0.50 7.30 -4.26
C PHE A 457 -1.29 8.51 -4.77
N VAL A 458 -0.65 9.66 -5.05
CA VAL A 458 -1.38 10.82 -5.61
C VAL A 458 -1.65 10.71 -7.10
N ILE A 459 -0.80 10.03 -7.89
CA ILE A 459 -1.11 9.79 -9.31
C ILE A 459 -2.17 8.69 -9.50
N CYS A 460 -2.40 7.86 -8.47
CA CYS A 460 -3.46 6.85 -8.40
C CYS A 460 -4.32 6.97 -7.12
N PRO A 461 -5.11 8.05 -6.90
CA PRO A 461 -5.71 8.37 -5.59
C PRO A 461 -6.58 7.29 -4.93
N GLU A 462 -7.11 6.34 -5.70
CA GLU A 462 -7.81 5.16 -5.18
C GLU A 462 -6.94 4.36 -4.18
N MET A 463 -5.60 4.41 -4.29
CA MET A 463 -4.65 3.81 -3.34
C MET A 463 -4.71 4.44 -1.93
N LEU A 464 -5.16 5.70 -1.79
CA LEU A 464 -5.27 6.41 -0.50
C LEU A 464 -6.25 5.72 0.47
N LEU A 465 -7.17 4.88 -0.01
CA LEU A 465 -8.06 4.11 0.86
C LEU A 465 -7.34 3.00 1.64
N SER A 466 -6.10 2.66 1.30
CA SER A 466 -5.29 1.78 2.14
C SER A 466 -4.97 2.40 3.51
N LEU A 467 -4.86 3.73 3.61
CA LEU A 467 -4.74 4.44 4.90
C LEU A 467 -5.97 4.21 5.78
N LEU A 468 -7.17 4.21 5.17
CA LEU A 468 -8.44 3.97 5.86
C LEU A 468 -8.55 2.51 6.35
N LEU A 469 -8.09 1.55 5.54
CA LEU A 469 -8.36 0.11 5.70
C LEU A 469 -7.31 -0.67 6.50
N CYS A 470 -6.03 -0.30 6.43
CA CYS A 470 -4.92 -1.19 6.82
C CYS A 470 -4.25 -0.80 8.15
N GLU A 471 -4.10 -1.78 9.05
CA GLU A 471 -3.17 -1.67 10.18
C GLU A 471 -1.70 -1.72 9.71
N VAL A 472 -0.77 -1.22 10.53
CA VAL A 472 0.68 -1.24 10.31
C VAL A 472 1.19 -2.63 9.87
N ILE A 473 2.01 -2.68 8.82
CA ILE A 473 2.44 -3.93 8.18
C ILE A 473 3.57 -4.59 8.99
N GLN A 474 3.36 -5.83 9.43
CA GLN A 474 4.37 -6.59 10.18
C GLN A 474 5.45 -7.19 9.27
N PRO A 475 6.61 -7.63 9.80
CA PRO A 475 7.73 -8.13 8.99
C PRO A 475 7.41 -9.30 8.04
N ASN A 476 6.41 -10.13 8.35
CA ASN A 476 5.95 -11.26 7.53
C ASN A 476 4.64 -10.97 6.76
N GLU A 477 4.29 -9.70 6.60
CA GLU A 477 3.07 -9.25 5.89
C GLU A 477 3.38 -8.36 4.69
N CYS A 478 2.39 -8.20 3.81
CA CYS A 478 2.31 -7.14 2.82
C CYS A 478 0.85 -6.76 2.53
N VAL A 479 0.66 -5.66 1.78
CA VAL A 479 -0.65 -5.28 1.23
C VAL A 479 -0.54 -5.20 -0.29
N PHE A 480 -1.44 -5.90 -0.99
CA PHE A 480 -1.63 -5.78 -2.44
C PHE A 480 -2.76 -4.79 -2.74
N LEU A 481 -2.48 -3.88 -3.67
CA LEU A 481 -3.40 -2.85 -4.18
C LEU A 481 -3.64 -3.17 -5.67
N ILE A 482 -4.87 -3.53 -6.02
CA ILE A 482 -5.19 -4.23 -7.27
C ILE A 482 -6.26 -3.46 -8.03
N GLY A 483 -5.96 -3.08 -9.26
CA GLY A 483 -6.93 -2.50 -10.19
C GLY A 483 -7.11 -0.99 -10.13
N CYS A 484 -6.42 -0.30 -9.22
CA CYS A 484 -6.45 1.16 -9.11
C CYS A 484 -5.97 1.82 -10.43
N GLU A 485 -6.65 2.90 -10.83
CA GLU A 485 -6.36 3.66 -12.05
C GLU A 485 -5.33 4.79 -11.81
N ARG A 486 -4.44 5.01 -12.78
CA ARG A 486 -3.58 6.22 -12.83
C ARG A 486 -4.35 7.35 -13.50
N PHE A 487 -4.49 8.47 -12.81
CA PHE A 487 -5.19 9.66 -13.29
C PHE A 487 -4.24 10.79 -13.71
N SER A 488 -3.04 10.86 -13.13
CA SER A 488 -2.09 11.96 -13.38
C SER A 488 -0.78 11.50 -14.02
N SER A 489 -0.30 12.31 -14.96
CA SER A 489 1.11 12.41 -15.35
C SER A 489 1.81 13.39 -14.40
N TYR A 490 3.10 13.19 -14.17
CA TYR A 490 3.88 14.03 -13.25
C TYR A 490 5.31 14.23 -13.77
N GLN A 491 6.00 15.19 -13.19
CA GLN A 491 7.44 15.40 -13.37
C GLN A 491 8.10 15.75 -12.04
N GLY A 492 9.44 15.77 -12.01
CA GLY A 492 10.22 15.94 -10.79
C GLY A 492 10.09 14.79 -9.78
N TYR A 493 10.69 14.97 -8.60
CA TYR A 493 10.69 13.99 -7.51
C TYR A 493 11.02 14.69 -6.19
N SER A 494 10.43 14.28 -5.06
CA SER A 494 10.61 14.98 -3.77
C SER A 494 10.23 16.46 -3.91
N THR A 495 11.11 17.39 -3.51
CA THR A 495 10.85 18.84 -3.54
C THR A 495 10.62 19.43 -4.94
N THR A 496 10.97 18.72 -6.01
CA THR A 496 10.68 19.15 -7.41
C THR A 496 9.44 18.51 -8.02
N PHE A 497 8.73 17.63 -7.29
CA PHE A 497 7.52 16.98 -7.79
C PHE A 497 6.45 18.00 -8.23
N GLN A 498 5.91 17.80 -9.43
CA GLN A 498 4.90 18.64 -10.07
C GLN A 498 3.85 17.77 -10.76
N PHE A 499 2.57 18.16 -10.66
CA PHE A 499 1.52 17.64 -11.53
C PHE A 499 1.78 18.17 -12.95
N LYS A 500 1.85 17.26 -13.93
CA LYS A 500 2.12 17.63 -15.33
C LYS A 500 0.81 17.78 -16.11
N GLU A 501 0.06 16.69 -16.23
CA GLU A 501 -1.16 16.64 -17.05
C GLU A 501 -2.03 15.40 -16.75
N ASN A 502 -3.13 15.27 -17.48
CA ASN A 502 -4.07 14.16 -17.42
C ASN A 502 -3.49 12.85 -18.00
N TYR A 503 -3.50 11.77 -17.23
CA TYR A 503 -3.14 10.43 -17.72
C TYR A 503 -4.39 9.64 -18.14
N ILE A 504 -4.40 9.16 -19.38
CA ILE A 504 -5.40 8.20 -19.88
C ILE A 504 -4.83 6.80 -19.71
N ASP A 505 -5.20 6.14 -18.61
CA ASP A 505 -4.74 4.80 -18.29
C ASP A 505 -5.35 3.75 -19.24
N GLN A 506 -4.55 3.31 -20.21
CA GLN A 506 -4.93 2.29 -21.20
C GLN A 506 -4.77 0.84 -20.69
N THR A 507 -4.37 0.63 -19.41
CA THR A 507 -4.21 -0.72 -18.85
C THR A 507 -5.51 -1.51 -18.97
N PRO A 508 -5.51 -2.70 -19.60
CA PRO A 508 -6.73 -3.51 -19.77
C PRO A 508 -7.32 -3.94 -18.42
N LYS A 509 -8.60 -4.32 -18.42
CA LYS A 509 -9.31 -4.81 -17.24
C LYS A 509 -9.44 -6.34 -17.25
N ASP A 510 -9.40 -6.95 -16.08
CA ASP A 510 -9.70 -8.37 -15.87
C ASP A 510 -11.20 -8.67 -15.93
N SER A 511 -11.59 -9.94 -15.78
CA SER A 511 -13.00 -10.35 -15.83
C SER A 511 -13.89 -9.75 -14.72
N TRP A 512 -13.30 -9.21 -13.65
CA TRP A 512 -14.01 -8.52 -12.57
C TRP A 512 -14.02 -7.00 -12.78
N GLY A 513 -13.43 -6.47 -13.85
CA GLY A 513 -13.39 -5.03 -14.14
C GLY A 513 -12.27 -4.28 -13.43
N ARG A 514 -11.30 -4.99 -12.86
CA ARG A 514 -10.10 -4.43 -12.21
C ARG A 514 -9.02 -4.23 -13.25
N LYS A 515 -8.33 -3.09 -13.27
CA LYS A 515 -7.17 -2.93 -14.16
C LYS A 515 -6.10 -3.99 -13.87
N LEU A 516 -5.40 -4.43 -14.91
CA LEU A 516 -4.25 -5.34 -14.82
C LEU A 516 -2.98 -4.62 -14.32
N CYS A 517 -3.14 -3.82 -13.27
CA CYS A 517 -2.10 -3.16 -12.51
C CYS A 517 -2.17 -3.68 -11.07
N HIS A 518 -1.09 -4.33 -10.63
CA HIS A 518 -0.96 -4.86 -9.28
C HIS A 518 0.23 -4.20 -8.60
N VAL A 519 -0.03 -3.47 -7.53
CA VAL A 519 1.01 -2.87 -6.67
C VAL A 519 1.12 -3.71 -5.39
N VAL A 520 2.32 -3.87 -4.85
CA VAL A 520 2.54 -4.38 -3.49
C VAL A 520 3.29 -3.39 -2.64
N ALA A 521 2.71 -3.02 -1.50
CA ALA A 521 3.38 -2.25 -0.46
C ALA A 521 4.43 -3.13 0.23
N MET A 522 5.70 -2.74 0.10
CA MET A 522 6.84 -3.47 0.61
C MET A 522 7.67 -2.52 1.48
N ASP A 523 7.43 -2.53 2.79
CA ASP A 523 8.12 -1.62 3.71
C ASP A 523 9.54 -2.07 4.05
N ALA A 524 10.54 -1.19 3.91
CA ALA A 524 11.91 -1.47 4.33
C ALA A 524 12.17 -1.02 5.79
N ILE A 525 13.24 -1.48 6.41
CA ILE A 525 13.72 -0.88 7.66
C ILE A 525 14.36 0.49 7.36
N ALA A 526 13.96 1.52 8.11
CA ALA A 526 14.66 2.80 8.15
C ALA A 526 15.93 2.69 9.02
N PHE A 527 17.11 2.91 8.44
CA PHE A 527 18.39 2.69 9.12
C PHE A 527 19.05 4.00 9.57
N HIS A 528 18.68 4.50 10.76
CA HIS A 528 19.37 5.62 11.42
C HIS A 528 20.89 5.36 11.52
N ASN A 529 21.29 4.19 12.04
CA ASN A 529 22.67 3.70 11.93
C ASN A 529 22.80 2.77 10.72
N ARG A 530 23.37 3.29 9.63
CA ARG A 530 23.58 2.58 8.34
C ARG A 530 24.31 1.24 8.49
N ALA A 531 25.16 1.05 9.50
CA ALA A 531 25.88 -0.22 9.71
C ALA A 531 24.98 -1.37 10.20
N THR A 532 23.84 -1.07 10.84
CA THR A 532 22.95 -2.09 11.41
C THR A 532 22.22 -2.94 10.35
N GLN A 533 22.15 -2.47 9.10
CA GLN A 533 21.53 -3.22 8.00
C GLN A 533 22.26 -4.51 7.66
N TYR A 534 23.57 -4.59 7.91
CA TYR A 534 24.39 -5.76 7.65
C TYR A 534 24.33 -6.81 8.78
N THR A 535 23.51 -6.59 9.82
CA THR A 535 23.27 -7.62 10.85
C THR A 535 22.42 -8.76 10.28
N ILE A 536 22.69 -9.99 10.71
CA ILE A 536 21.94 -11.18 10.27
C ILE A 536 20.43 -11.05 10.54
N LYS A 537 20.04 -10.42 11.66
CA LYS A 537 18.64 -10.12 11.99
C LYS A 537 17.99 -9.26 10.90
N ASN A 538 18.62 -8.16 10.54
CA ASN A 538 18.02 -7.19 9.61
C ASN A 538 18.07 -7.70 8.16
N MET A 539 19.14 -8.35 7.71
CA MET A 539 19.17 -8.97 6.38
C MET A 539 18.11 -10.09 6.23
N LYS A 540 17.89 -10.91 7.27
CA LYS A 540 16.80 -11.91 7.27
C LYS A 540 15.41 -11.26 7.26
N ARG A 541 15.21 -10.15 7.99
CA ARG A 541 13.96 -9.37 7.97
C ARG A 541 13.65 -8.88 6.56
N GLU A 542 14.60 -8.21 5.92
CA GLU A 542 14.39 -7.64 4.58
C GLU A 542 14.20 -8.73 3.51
N LEU A 543 14.89 -9.88 3.63
CA LEU A 543 14.68 -11.04 2.76
C LEU A 543 13.28 -11.67 2.94
N MET A 544 12.82 -11.82 4.19
CA MET A 544 11.48 -12.33 4.49
C MET A 544 10.38 -11.38 3.98
N LYS A 545 10.58 -10.06 4.13
CA LYS A 545 9.69 -9.03 3.60
C LYS A 545 9.60 -9.09 2.07
N ALA A 546 10.73 -9.06 1.38
CA ALA A 546 10.78 -9.16 -0.07
C ALA A 546 10.14 -10.46 -0.59
N TYR A 547 10.46 -11.60 0.05
CA TYR A 547 9.83 -12.88 -0.30
C TYR A 547 8.31 -12.88 -0.08
N THR A 548 7.82 -12.29 1.02
CA THR A 548 6.38 -12.15 1.29
C THR A 548 5.68 -11.37 0.18
N CYS A 549 6.25 -10.23 -0.22
CA CYS A 549 5.70 -9.38 -1.29
C CYS A 549 5.75 -10.06 -2.67
N PHE A 550 6.81 -10.82 -2.95
CA PHE A 550 6.98 -11.49 -4.24
C PHE A 550 6.21 -12.83 -4.33
N ARG A 551 5.80 -13.42 -3.20
CA ARG A 551 4.98 -14.63 -3.14
C ARG A 551 3.48 -14.33 -3.27
N ILE A 552 3.04 -13.91 -4.45
CA ILE A 552 1.62 -13.68 -4.76
C ILE A 552 0.81 -14.98 -4.52
N PRO A 553 -0.31 -14.96 -3.77
CA PRO A 553 -1.24 -16.08 -3.71
C PRO A 553 -1.97 -16.31 -5.05
N ALA A 554 -2.11 -17.56 -5.49
CA ALA A 554 -2.78 -17.91 -6.76
C ALA A 554 -4.22 -17.40 -6.92
N ALA A 555 -4.89 -17.01 -5.83
CA ALA A 555 -6.22 -16.39 -5.84
C ALA A 555 -6.21 -14.89 -6.22
N VAL A 556 -5.03 -14.28 -6.42
CA VAL A 556 -4.86 -12.85 -6.72
C VAL A 556 -4.56 -12.61 -8.20
N THR A 557 -3.55 -13.27 -8.74
CA THR A 557 -3.14 -13.22 -10.15
C THR A 557 -2.19 -14.39 -10.49
N ASP A 558 -1.67 -14.44 -11.72
CA ASP A 558 -0.63 -15.38 -12.12
C ASP A 558 0.62 -15.20 -11.24
N GLN A 559 1.03 -16.30 -10.59
CA GLN A 559 2.20 -16.33 -9.72
C GLN A 559 3.52 -16.19 -10.48
N LYS A 560 3.53 -16.34 -11.82
CA LYS A 560 4.73 -16.23 -12.67
C LYS A 560 4.97 -14.84 -13.25
N SER A 561 4.01 -13.92 -13.15
CA SER A 561 4.16 -12.51 -13.54
C SER A 561 5.51 -11.94 -13.05
N GLY A 562 6.17 -11.10 -13.84
CA GLY A 562 7.40 -10.44 -13.40
C GLY A 562 7.20 -9.48 -12.22
N ILE A 563 8.32 -9.01 -11.68
CA ILE A 563 8.38 -8.02 -10.60
C ILE A 563 9.06 -6.76 -11.15
N ALA A 564 8.42 -5.60 -11.04
CA ALA A 564 9.01 -4.29 -11.34
C ALA A 564 9.35 -3.58 -10.02
N THR A 565 10.64 -3.41 -9.75
CA THR A 565 11.17 -2.85 -8.49
C THR A 565 12.43 -2.03 -8.75
N GLY A 566 13.13 -1.60 -7.71
CA GLY A 566 14.39 -0.88 -7.82
C GLY A 566 15.08 -0.71 -6.47
N ASN A 567 15.54 0.51 -6.21
CA ASN A 567 16.32 0.93 -5.03
C ASN A 567 15.49 1.00 -3.72
N TRP A 568 14.73 -0.06 -3.44
CA TRP A 568 13.85 -0.24 -2.29
C TRP A 568 14.53 0.11 -0.95
N GLY A 569 13.99 1.11 -0.24
CA GLY A 569 14.52 1.55 1.05
C GLY A 569 15.90 2.22 1.01
N CYS A 570 16.46 2.54 -0.16
CA CYS A 570 17.80 3.13 -0.28
C CYS A 570 17.85 4.66 -0.31
N GLY A 571 16.69 5.32 -0.40
CA GLY A 571 16.55 6.77 -0.25
C GLY A 571 16.48 7.18 1.23
N ALA A 572 15.34 7.77 1.64
CA ALA A 572 15.10 8.24 3.02
C ALA A 572 15.41 7.20 4.12
N PHE A 573 15.23 5.90 3.83
CA PHE A 573 15.47 4.81 4.77
C PHE A 573 16.94 4.33 4.84
N ASN A 574 17.87 4.98 4.13
CA ASN A 574 19.33 4.82 4.29
C ASN A 574 19.88 3.40 3.98
N GLY A 575 19.15 2.59 3.22
CA GLY A 575 19.62 1.29 2.73
C GLY A 575 20.76 1.39 1.71
N ASN A 576 21.55 0.33 1.61
CA ASN A 576 22.57 0.16 0.58
C ASN A 576 21.97 -0.50 -0.67
N LYS A 577 22.11 0.15 -1.84
CA LYS A 577 21.58 -0.34 -3.13
C LYS A 577 22.07 -1.74 -3.49
N GLN A 578 23.36 -2.04 -3.30
CA GLN A 578 23.92 -3.38 -3.59
C GLN A 578 23.28 -4.46 -2.71
N LEU A 579 23.15 -4.18 -1.40
CA LEU A 579 22.54 -5.11 -0.44
C LEU A 579 21.08 -5.37 -0.80
N LYS A 580 20.32 -4.31 -1.07
CA LYS A 580 18.91 -4.39 -1.44
C LYS A 580 18.69 -5.03 -2.83
N ALA A 581 19.63 -4.91 -3.75
CA ALA A 581 19.62 -5.62 -5.03
C ALA A 581 19.80 -7.14 -4.84
N ILE A 582 20.81 -7.59 -4.09
CA ILE A 582 21.04 -9.03 -3.82
C ILE A 582 19.89 -9.64 -3.01
N ILE A 583 19.34 -8.93 -2.02
CA ILE A 583 18.19 -9.39 -1.24
C ILE A 583 16.95 -9.60 -2.13
N GLN A 584 16.66 -8.65 -3.03
CA GLN A 584 15.53 -8.78 -3.97
C GLN A 584 15.77 -9.88 -5.03
N LEU A 585 16.99 -10.01 -5.56
CA LEU A 585 17.38 -11.12 -6.43
C LEU A 585 17.17 -12.48 -5.74
N THR A 586 17.56 -12.60 -4.47
CA THR A 586 17.39 -13.83 -3.66
C THR A 586 15.91 -14.17 -3.48
N ALA A 587 15.07 -13.19 -3.13
CA ALA A 587 13.64 -13.37 -2.98
C ALA A 587 12.92 -13.72 -4.30
N ALA A 588 13.26 -13.02 -5.40
CA ALA A 588 12.67 -13.23 -6.71
C ALA A 588 13.01 -14.63 -7.26
N SER A 589 14.29 -15.02 -7.15
CA SER A 589 14.79 -16.38 -7.49
C SER A 589 14.05 -17.46 -6.70
N GLN A 590 13.88 -17.28 -5.38
CA GLN A 590 13.14 -18.23 -4.53
C GLN A 590 11.63 -18.31 -4.86
N THR A 591 11.07 -17.36 -5.62
CA THR A 591 9.70 -17.43 -6.16
C THR A 591 9.64 -17.89 -7.62
N GLY A 592 10.78 -18.06 -8.30
CA GLY A 592 10.85 -18.38 -9.73
C GLY A 592 10.39 -17.24 -10.65
N ARG A 593 10.36 -16.00 -10.17
CA ARG A 593 9.80 -14.82 -10.86
C ARG A 593 10.91 -13.92 -11.40
N SER A 594 10.76 -13.45 -12.64
CA SER A 594 11.76 -12.59 -13.28
C SER A 594 11.72 -11.15 -12.72
N LEU A 595 12.89 -10.52 -12.59
CA LEU A 595 13.06 -9.25 -11.89
C LEU A 595 13.44 -8.11 -12.86
N ALA A 596 12.52 -7.18 -13.11
CA ALA A 596 12.84 -5.88 -13.68
C ALA A 596 13.29 -4.95 -12.54
N TYR A 597 14.56 -4.54 -12.56
CA TYR A 597 15.18 -3.68 -11.57
C TYR A 597 15.50 -2.31 -12.19
N LEU A 598 14.86 -1.27 -11.67
CA LEU A 598 14.95 0.10 -12.16
C LEU A 598 15.87 0.89 -11.23
N THR A 599 17.05 1.27 -11.73
CA THR A 599 18.12 1.88 -10.92
C THR A 599 17.93 3.37 -10.66
N PHE A 600 16.95 4.01 -11.31
CA PHE A 600 16.63 5.44 -11.24
C PHE A 600 17.84 6.32 -11.59
N ARG A 601 18.12 6.47 -12.89
CA ARG A 601 19.23 7.23 -13.50
C ARG A 601 20.66 6.75 -13.14
N ASP A 602 20.83 5.83 -12.19
CA ASP A 602 22.11 5.28 -11.73
C ASP A 602 22.68 4.23 -12.72
N GLN A 603 23.52 4.69 -13.66
CA GLN A 603 24.17 3.87 -14.68
C GLN A 603 25.22 2.90 -14.09
N ASP A 604 25.95 3.30 -13.06
CA ASP A 604 26.99 2.49 -12.44
C ASP A 604 26.38 1.29 -11.72
N LEU A 605 25.20 1.44 -11.11
CA LEU A 605 24.44 0.32 -10.56
C LEU A 605 23.94 -0.63 -11.66
N VAL A 606 23.54 -0.15 -12.86
CA VAL A 606 23.17 -1.03 -13.98
C VAL A 606 24.35 -1.95 -14.33
N MET A 607 25.52 -1.37 -14.56
CA MET A 607 26.69 -2.13 -15.00
C MET A 607 27.27 -3.04 -13.90
N SER A 608 27.37 -2.53 -12.66
CA SER A 608 27.96 -3.28 -11.56
C SER A 608 27.06 -4.40 -11.04
N PHE A 609 25.73 -4.20 -10.98
CA PHE A 609 24.80 -5.26 -10.60
C PHE A 609 24.73 -6.34 -11.68
N TYR A 610 24.70 -5.96 -12.97
CA TYR A 610 24.73 -6.95 -14.05
C TYR A 610 26.01 -7.79 -14.04
N LYS A 611 27.18 -7.16 -13.86
CA LYS A 611 28.46 -7.88 -13.75
C LYS A 611 28.48 -8.92 -12.62
N VAL A 612 27.88 -8.59 -11.47
CA VAL A 612 27.73 -9.52 -10.34
C VAL A 612 26.77 -10.65 -10.66
N TYR A 613 25.63 -10.35 -11.30
CA TYR A 613 24.67 -11.36 -11.75
C TYR A 613 25.27 -12.33 -12.78
N GLU A 614 26.01 -11.83 -13.78
CA GLU A 614 26.67 -12.66 -14.78
C GLU A 614 27.74 -13.58 -14.15
N TYR A 615 28.53 -13.06 -13.20
CA TYR A 615 29.46 -13.86 -12.42
C TYR A 615 28.75 -14.99 -11.65
N LEU A 616 27.65 -14.67 -10.96
CA LEU A 616 26.87 -15.65 -10.20
C LEU A 616 26.19 -16.71 -11.10
N LEU A 617 25.76 -16.34 -12.32
CA LEU A 617 25.29 -17.31 -13.32
C LEU A 617 26.39 -18.26 -13.77
N ASN A 618 27.61 -17.75 -14.01
CA ASN A 618 28.76 -18.55 -14.43
C ASN A 618 29.21 -19.54 -13.34
N GLU A 619 29.21 -19.10 -12.08
CA GLU A 619 29.43 -19.96 -10.89
C GLU A 619 28.24 -20.92 -10.61
N LYS A 620 27.11 -20.75 -11.31
CA LYS A 620 25.84 -21.49 -11.11
C LYS A 620 25.27 -21.36 -9.69
N ALA A 621 25.40 -20.17 -9.11
CA ALA A 621 24.95 -19.86 -7.76
C ALA A 621 23.43 -20.09 -7.57
N THR A 622 23.08 -20.60 -6.40
CA THR A 622 21.70 -20.82 -5.95
C THR A 622 21.25 -19.77 -4.94
N VAL A 623 19.95 -19.76 -4.61
CA VAL A 623 19.39 -18.96 -3.49
C VAL A 623 20.14 -19.18 -2.18
N LYS A 624 20.54 -20.41 -1.87
CA LYS A 624 21.36 -20.73 -0.69
C LYS A 624 22.73 -20.04 -0.72
N ASP A 625 23.38 -19.99 -1.88
CA ASP A 625 24.69 -19.36 -2.01
C ASP A 625 24.61 -17.84 -1.83
N LEU A 626 23.57 -17.18 -2.36
CA LEU A 626 23.28 -15.77 -2.06
C LEU A 626 23.06 -15.53 -0.56
N CYS A 627 22.34 -16.42 0.12
CA CYS A 627 22.16 -16.34 1.56
C CYS A 627 23.48 -16.49 2.32
N ASN A 628 24.41 -17.32 1.84
CA ASN A 628 25.74 -17.49 2.43
C ASN A 628 26.66 -16.28 2.19
N TYR A 629 26.67 -15.71 0.99
CA TYR A 629 27.35 -14.43 0.71
C TYR A 629 26.85 -13.34 1.68
N LEU A 630 25.53 -13.16 1.80
CA LEU A 630 24.95 -12.20 2.74
C LEU A 630 25.35 -12.49 4.19
N GLN A 631 25.31 -13.75 4.62
CA GLN A 631 25.68 -14.15 5.98
C GLN A 631 27.15 -13.84 6.30
N GLN A 632 28.10 -14.20 5.43
CA GLN A 632 29.52 -13.92 5.65
C GLN A 632 29.81 -12.41 5.61
N TYR A 633 29.18 -11.69 4.67
CA TYR A 633 29.36 -10.24 4.48
C TYR A 633 28.99 -9.39 5.70
N SER A 634 28.16 -9.91 6.62
CA SER A 634 27.88 -9.29 7.93
C SER A 634 29.14 -8.93 8.75
N THR A 635 30.27 -9.61 8.48
CA THR A 635 31.58 -9.36 9.11
C THR A 635 32.56 -8.58 8.21
N LEU A 636 32.23 -8.40 6.93
CA LEU A 636 33.13 -7.88 5.89
C LEU A 636 32.74 -6.49 5.37
N TYR A 637 31.53 -5.99 5.63
CA TYR A 637 31.01 -4.71 5.11
C TYR A 637 31.86 -3.45 5.42
N LYS A 638 32.82 -3.53 6.34
CA LYS A 638 33.79 -2.46 6.65
C LYS A 638 35.08 -2.52 5.81
N LYS A 639 35.29 -3.58 5.01
CA LYS A 639 36.54 -3.86 4.28
C LYS A 639 36.42 -3.65 2.77
N LEU A 640 35.27 -3.98 2.19
CA LEU A 640 34.97 -3.90 0.75
C LEU A 640 33.45 -3.87 0.53
N SER A 641 32.99 -3.54 -0.69
CA SER A 641 31.56 -3.55 -1.03
C SER A 641 31.02 -4.99 -1.19
N LEU A 642 29.70 -5.16 -1.20
CA LEU A 642 29.07 -6.48 -1.37
C LEU A 642 29.35 -7.03 -2.76
N PHE A 643 29.30 -6.17 -3.78
CA PHE A 643 29.61 -6.56 -5.15
C PHE A 643 31.08 -6.95 -5.33
N ASP A 644 32.02 -6.21 -4.71
CA ASP A 644 33.44 -6.58 -4.73
C ASP A 644 33.69 -7.91 -4.01
N TYR A 645 33.06 -8.12 -2.85
CA TYR A 645 33.17 -9.36 -2.09
C TYR A 645 32.67 -10.57 -2.88
N ILE A 646 31.51 -10.47 -3.54
CA ILE A 646 30.98 -11.54 -4.40
C ILE A 646 31.96 -11.83 -5.55
N LEU A 647 32.42 -10.80 -6.28
CA LEU A 647 33.33 -10.97 -7.42
C LEU A 647 34.72 -11.51 -7.05
N GLN A 648 35.11 -11.46 -5.77
CA GLN A 648 36.39 -11.97 -5.27
C GLN A 648 36.28 -13.35 -4.59
N THR A 649 35.08 -13.92 -4.47
CA THR A 649 34.80 -15.09 -3.61
C THR A 649 33.98 -16.12 -4.39
N SER A 650 34.60 -17.22 -4.81
CA SER A 650 33.91 -18.31 -5.54
C SER A 650 32.84 -18.98 -4.68
N VAL A 651 31.79 -19.51 -5.30
CA VAL A 651 30.71 -20.24 -4.60
C VAL A 651 31.26 -21.44 -3.83
N SER A 652 32.31 -22.10 -4.34
CA SER A 652 33.02 -23.17 -3.64
C SER A 652 33.68 -22.72 -2.32
N SER A 653 34.18 -21.48 -2.25
CA SER A 653 34.86 -20.95 -1.07
C SER A 653 33.90 -20.55 0.06
N LEU A 654 32.59 -20.43 -0.20
CA LEU A 654 31.57 -20.16 0.83
C LEU A 654 31.38 -21.31 1.83
N TYR A 655 31.93 -22.49 1.52
CA TYR A 655 31.79 -23.74 2.28
C TYR A 655 33.13 -24.26 2.82
N SER A 656 34.19 -23.43 2.78
CA SER A 656 35.54 -23.72 3.28
C SER A 656 35.79 -23.07 4.64
#